data_AF-A0A0N4SWT1-F1
#
_entry.id   AF-A0A0N4SWT1-F1
#
_cell.length_a   1.000
_cell.length_b   1.000
_cell.length_c   1.000
_cell.angle_alpha   90.00
_cell.angle_beta   90.00
_cell.angle_gamma   90.00
#
_symmetry.space_group_name_H-M   'P 1'
#
loop_
_entity.id
_entity.type
_entity.pdbx_description
1 polymer ?
#
loop_
_entity_poly.entity_id
_entity_poly.type
_entity_poly.pdbx_seq_one_letter_code
_entity_poly.pdbx_strand_id
1 'polypeptide(L)'
;MLIRKNCPPEVNVYIACCFFFLGLCAEAKQYAEKGPKNALQNRLLLHLAYRLKDEKQLLVNRNNLQSTAEDQLSLAAMHYLNSHYQEAIDIYKKILANKKNFIALNVYLALCYYKLDYYDVSLEMLQLYLNENPDSAIAINLRACNHYKLYNGKAATKELQKLKNVKVSTFTYVKDLISHNTVVFYDGNAALQVFPPLMDTLPEARLNLIIFYLKRGEIEEAFNLVNNMNSQHSIEYLLKAITYCIIGYQKKSISTGCALYFISRNYLFKILFQTLFEKKKHLNEAQEYFSIVGKSAAECDTITGRQAMASSYFLSNQFDEVLVYLDSIKTYFHDDDTFNFNIGQALLACGNSLKAETSLLLVVDEELRLKPAYFLSLARACFYFDLTSFLDIQNGKSDLAWEMYGKMKNCDDSFQLLSIIANDCYRIGDYLYSAKSFDSMERTEPNPEYWEGKRGAIIGVFKLVVEQKAPLDHLREAMILLERSTHPQVEYIANIIRKYIRRTLNTAYLAIFKFLLLLEDFSVWLFALTAAIFLGRKSEKLNDGKNANLAQTSAKSAKVGMDWRASENDPCKQVFANRSVYLQKIRYYGFDMDFTLAIYKSPEYDILLYSNIINRLILLGYPEQLRCFPYEQDFVIRGLWFDRTFGNLLKVDGFGNILVGIHGYNYLRRSDIKKHYPNKFISLRHLENVLVMNSLFDIAHTYVLTTLIHYFDNHKNYERTSDGTGVRNGDTIISYKSLAEDVLSAVNYVHNDSSLKNDVLQNLDKYIIKDNRIKPLLQLINAHGGRTFLLTNSNYSYTNGVLSYLIGSDWTSYFDVSIVDAKKPLWFMKGTVFRQIDTETGTPKIGVHQGLLKKGDVYAGGNSDDFRRLFNARDREVLYIGDHIFGDVLKSKKTKGWRTFLVIPELVKEISIWSQRHDLFEKVVELTKQVEAMYNQINITSAQSIIQEGNIQIRERTQEMDNYYSKMGSLFRSGPRTTFFASQVERFADLYSSSCYNLLYYPLFYFFRAPMTLMPHEVNADKCIREKKAPLASSGTSRRKHFHSGKDNETIPHVQDDTPATTEEEILNEVNSDEQTSSESQ
;
A
#
# COMPACT_ATOMS: atom_id res chain seq x y z
N MET A 1 26.57 33.82 49.90
CA MET A 1 27.62 32.82 50.22
C MET A 1 29.02 33.31 49.92
N LEU A 2 29.25 33.90 48.74
CA LEU A 2 30.57 34.38 48.28
C LEU A 2 31.28 35.44 49.17
N ILE A 3 30.56 36.08 50.10
CA ILE A 3 31.12 37.09 51.04
C ILE A 3 31.77 36.42 52.27
N ARG A 4 31.59 35.11 52.48
CA ARG A 4 32.18 34.38 53.63
C ARG A 4 33.63 33.99 53.33
N LYS A 5 34.56 34.25 54.28
CA LYS A 5 36.00 33.95 54.16
C LYS A 5 36.35 32.48 53.83
N ASN A 6 35.48 31.52 54.18
CA ASN A 6 35.67 30.08 53.96
C ASN A 6 34.62 29.50 52.99
N CYS A 7 34.33 30.20 51.89
CA CYS A 7 33.38 29.70 50.88
C CYS A 7 34.01 28.58 50.05
N PRO A 8 33.38 27.39 49.93
CA PRO A 8 33.89 26.32 49.08
C PRO A 8 34.05 26.78 47.62
N PRO A 9 35.14 26.42 46.93
CA PRO A 9 35.39 26.86 45.55
C PRO A 9 34.31 26.36 44.57
N GLU A 10 33.63 25.25 44.88
CA GLU A 10 32.53 24.67 44.10
C GLU A 10 31.29 25.56 44.04
N VAL A 11 31.14 26.51 44.98
CA VAL A 11 29.99 27.43 45.02
C VAL A 11 29.85 28.22 43.72
N ASN A 12 30.96 28.58 43.07
CA ASN A 12 30.93 29.22 41.75
C ASN A 12 30.31 28.32 40.68
N VAL A 13 30.60 27.01 40.69
CA VAL A 13 30.01 26.04 39.74
C VAL A 13 28.52 25.85 40.03
N TYR A 14 28.11 25.80 41.30
CA TYR A 14 26.69 25.69 41.66
C TYR A 14 25.89 26.94 41.27
N ILE A 15 26.46 28.14 41.47
CA ILE A 15 25.88 29.40 40.99
C ILE A 15 25.76 29.36 39.46
N ALA A 16 26.78 28.87 38.78
CA ALA A 16 26.75 28.73 37.33
C ALA A 16 25.67 27.75 36.84
N CYS A 17 25.45 26.62 37.54
CA CYS A 17 24.32 25.72 37.26
C CYS A 17 22.97 26.42 37.43
N CYS A 18 22.82 27.27 38.45
CA CYS A 18 21.59 28.05 38.66
C CYS A 18 21.37 29.05 37.52
N PHE A 19 22.40 29.80 37.11
CA PHE A 19 22.30 30.72 35.97
C PHE A 19 22.01 29.98 34.67
N PHE A 20 22.61 28.82 34.45
CA PHE A 20 22.34 27.99 33.28
C PHE A 20 20.89 27.49 33.25
N PHE A 21 20.35 27.09 34.39
CA PHE A 21 18.94 26.70 34.54
C PHE A 21 18.00 27.88 34.25
N LEU A 22 18.37 29.09 34.68
CA LEU A 22 17.64 30.33 34.39
C LEU A 22 17.83 30.85 32.95
N GLY A 23 18.62 30.17 32.11
CA GLY A 23 18.88 30.58 30.72
C GLY A 23 19.93 31.68 30.56
N LEU A 24 20.49 32.19 31.64
CA LEU A 24 21.52 33.24 31.67
C LEU A 24 22.90 32.66 31.35
N CYS A 25 23.12 32.38 30.05
CA CYS A 25 24.27 31.60 29.59
C CYS A 25 25.60 32.35 29.72
N ALA A 26 25.61 33.67 29.56
CA ALA A 26 26.84 34.47 29.66
C ALA A 26 27.35 34.52 31.11
N GLU A 27 26.44 34.78 32.05
CA GLU A 27 26.69 34.78 33.49
C GLU A 27 27.07 33.38 33.96
N ALA A 28 26.36 32.35 33.50
CA ALA A 28 26.68 30.96 33.80
C ALA A 28 28.11 30.61 33.37
N LYS A 29 28.55 31.01 32.16
CA LYS A 29 29.93 30.78 31.70
C LYS A 29 30.95 31.49 32.59
N GLN A 30 30.71 32.76 32.93
CA GLN A 30 31.61 33.54 33.78
C GLN A 30 31.80 32.92 35.18
N TYR A 31 30.74 32.42 35.79
CA TYR A 31 30.82 31.75 37.09
C TYR A 31 31.39 30.33 36.98
N ALA A 32 31.09 29.60 35.89
CA ALA A 32 31.63 28.27 35.67
C ALA A 32 33.17 28.31 35.56
N GLU A 33 33.72 29.27 34.82
CA GLU A 33 35.16 29.46 34.61
C GLU A 33 35.92 29.88 35.89
N LYS A 34 35.24 30.52 36.85
CA LYS A 34 35.79 30.87 38.18
C LYS A 34 35.78 29.71 39.18
N GLY A 35 35.10 28.61 38.85
CA GLY A 35 35.02 27.42 39.67
C GLY A 35 36.20 26.46 39.48
N PRO A 36 36.38 25.47 40.38
CA PRO A 36 37.41 24.45 40.23
C PRO A 36 37.14 23.55 39.03
N LYS A 37 38.21 23.11 38.35
CA LYS A 37 38.12 22.16 37.24
C LYS A 37 37.71 20.78 37.75
N ASN A 38 36.45 20.40 37.51
CA ASN A 38 35.90 19.10 37.89
C ASN A 38 34.89 18.61 36.84
N ALA A 39 34.44 17.36 36.97
CA ALA A 39 33.53 16.73 36.01
C ALA A 39 32.20 17.51 35.84
N LEU A 40 31.67 18.09 36.94
CA LEU A 40 30.44 18.90 36.88
C LEU A 40 30.65 20.20 36.09
N GLN A 41 31.76 20.90 36.32
CA GLN A 41 32.13 22.08 35.55
C GLN A 41 32.30 21.74 34.07
N ASN A 42 32.96 20.64 33.73
CA ASN A 42 33.15 20.22 32.33
C ASN A 42 31.81 19.95 31.63
N ARG A 43 30.88 19.22 32.28
CA ARG A 43 29.52 18.99 31.76
C ARG A 43 28.74 20.30 31.57
N LEU A 44 28.84 21.22 32.52
CA LEU A 44 28.19 22.53 32.43
C LEU A 44 28.75 23.35 31.26
N LEU A 45 30.08 23.41 31.13
CA LEU A 45 30.76 24.11 30.04
C LEU A 45 30.48 23.46 28.68
N LEU A 46 30.28 22.14 28.60
CA LEU A 46 29.83 21.45 27.38
C LEU A 46 28.46 21.98 26.92
N HIS A 47 27.47 22.00 27.82
CA HIS A 47 26.12 22.49 27.48
C HIS A 47 26.09 24.01 27.22
N LEU A 48 26.94 24.79 27.91
CA LEU A 48 27.11 26.22 27.62
C LEU A 48 27.75 26.46 26.26
N ALA A 49 28.79 25.71 25.91
CA ALA A 49 29.43 25.81 24.60
C ALA A 49 28.43 25.52 23.47
N TYR A 50 27.55 24.53 23.66
CA TYR A 50 26.45 24.26 22.73
C TYR A 50 25.49 25.46 22.60
N ARG A 51 24.97 26.00 23.72
CA ARG A 51 24.04 27.13 23.71
C ARG A 51 24.67 28.42 23.14
N LEU A 52 25.97 28.61 23.33
CA LEU A 52 26.72 29.78 22.85
C LEU A 52 27.31 29.58 21.45
N LYS A 53 27.09 28.41 20.82
CA LYS A 53 27.64 28.05 19.49
C LYS A 53 29.19 28.12 19.42
N ASP A 54 29.85 27.76 20.52
CA ASP A 54 31.31 27.69 20.60
C ASP A 54 31.78 26.26 20.28
N GLU A 55 31.90 25.95 18.99
CA GLU A 55 32.23 24.58 18.51
C GLU A 55 33.58 24.07 19.03
N LYS A 56 34.56 24.97 19.17
CA LYS A 56 35.89 24.64 19.66
C LYS A 56 35.83 24.18 21.10
N GLN A 57 35.15 24.94 21.96
CA GLN A 57 35.00 24.59 23.37
C GLN A 57 34.10 23.35 23.55
N LEU A 58 33.10 23.17 22.68
CA LEU A 58 32.23 22.01 22.67
C LEU A 58 33.01 20.71 22.44
N LEU A 59 33.91 20.69 21.45
CA LEU A 59 34.74 19.52 21.15
C LEU A 59 35.71 19.20 22.31
N VAL A 60 36.35 20.23 22.86
CA VAL A 60 37.27 20.07 24.00
C VAL A 60 36.55 19.46 25.20
N ASN A 61 35.40 20.02 25.59
CA ASN A 61 34.67 19.54 26.76
C ASN A 61 34.06 18.15 26.52
N ARG A 62 33.72 17.82 25.27
CA ARG A 62 33.22 16.48 24.89
C ARG A 62 34.30 15.42 25.05
N ASN A 63 35.54 15.71 24.64
CA ASN A 63 36.66 14.78 24.78
C ASN A 63 37.08 14.54 26.23
N ASN A 64 36.73 15.46 27.13
CA ASN A 64 36.98 15.34 28.57
C ASN A 64 35.90 14.55 29.33
N LEU A 65 34.83 14.08 28.66
CA LEU A 65 33.81 13.25 29.29
C LEU A 65 34.35 11.84 29.56
N GLN A 66 33.99 11.27 30.71
CA GLN A 66 34.38 9.91 31.09
C GLN A 66 33.22 8.92 30.90
N SER A 67 33.42 7.66 31.30
CA SER A 67 32.40 6.60 31.26
C SER A 67 31.42 6.62 32.44
N THR A 68 31.45 7.66 33.26
CA THR A 68 30.52 7.84 34.41
C THR A 68 29.08 8.01 33.92
N ALA A 69 28.10 7.63 34.74
CA ALA A 69 26.70 7.72 34.36
C ALA A 69 26.29 9.18 34.05
N GLU A 70 26.76 10.13 34.84
CA GLU A 70 26.49 11.55 34.70
C GLU A 70 27.06 12.13 33.40
N ASP A 71 28.28 11.73 33.01
CA ASP A 71 28.89 12.14 31.74
C ASP A 71 28.17 11.55 30.53
N GLN A 72 27.80 10.27 30.61
CA GLN A 72 27.03 9.61 29.56
C GLN A 72 25.62 10.23 29.41
N LEU A 73 24.99 10.66 30.51
CA LEU A 73 23.72 11.40 30.45
C LEU A 73 23.88 12.77 29.77
N SER A 74 24.95 13.50 30.07
CA SER A 74 25.26 14.74 29.34
C SER A 74 25.51 14.49 27.85
N LEU A 75 26.21 13.40 27.50
CA LEU A 75 26.42 13.00 26.11
C LEU A 75 25.10 12.63 25.42
N ALA A 76 24.22 11.85 26.06
CA ALA A 76 22.91 11.50 25.53
C ALA A 76 22.03 12.74 25.32
N ALA A 77 22.07 13.71 26.25
CA ALA A 77 21.38 14.99 26.08
C ALA A 77 21.94 15.78 24.89
N MET A 78 23.25 15.76 24.66
CA MET A 78 23.86 16.36 23.46
C MET A 78 23.43 15.65 22.17
N HIS A 79 23.32 14.31 22.17
CA HIS A 79 22.78 13.58 21.03
C HIS A 79 21.31 13.97 20.77
N TYR A 80 20.48 14.01 21.82
CA TYR A 80 19.08 14.43 21.71
C TYR A 80 18.94 15.86 21.15
N LEU A 81 19.72 16.82 21.67
CA LEU A 81 19.70 18.21 21.20
C LEU A 81 20.14 18.35 19.73
N ASN A 82 21.05 17.49 19.28
CA ASN A 82 21.47 17.41 17.88
C ASN A 82 20.57 16.52 17.01
N SER A 83 19.41 16.08 17.53
CA SER A 83 18.48 15.18 16.84
C SER A 83 19.02 13.77 16.51
N HIS A 84 20.14 13.37 17.12
CA HIS A 84 20.68 12.01 17.08
C HIS A 84 19.95 11.11 18.10
N TYR A 85 18.65 10.90 17.88
CA TYR A 85 17.78 10.26 18.87
C TYR A 85 18.12 8.79 19.11
N GLN A 86 18.64 8.08 18.12
CA GLN A 86 18.99 6.66 18.23
C GLN A 86 20.21 6.46 19.14
N GLU A 87 21.23 7.28 18.98
CA GLU A 87 22.42 7.29 19.81
C GLU A 87 22.08 7.65 21.26
N ALA A 88 21.17 8.61 21.46
CA ALA A 88 20.64 8.90 22.78
C ALA A 88 19.89 7.71 23.40
N ILE A 89 19.05 7.00 22.61
CA ILE A 89 18.34 5.79 23.05
C ILE A 89 19.33 4.71 23.50
N ASP A 90 20.39 4.47 22.72
CA ASP A 90 21.36 3.42 22.99
C ASP A 90 22.10 3.70 24.31
N ILE A 91 22.46 4.96 24.57
CA ILE A 91 23.05 5.38 25.85
C ILE A 91 22.07 5.21 27.00
N TYR A 92 20.82 5.68 26.87
CA TYR A 92 19.82 5.57 27.93
C TYR A 92 19.51 4.10 28.28
N LYS A 93 19.36 3.23 27.27
CA LYS A 93 19.16 1.78 27.49
C LYS A 93 20.35 1.14 28.19
N LYS A 94 21.57 1.49 27.79
CA LYS A 94 22.80 0.99 28.41
C LYS A 94 22.89 1.38 29.89
N ILE A 95 22.53 2.62 30.24
CA ILE A 95 22.50 3.07 31.63
C ILE A 95 21.40 2.36 32.41
N LEU A 96 20.19 2.23 31.85
CA LEU A 96 19.05 1.60 32.51
C LEU A 96 19.26 0.09 32.76
N ALA A 97 20.00 -0.59 31.89
CA ALA A 97 20.41 -1.98 32.08
C ALA A 97 21.27 -2.17 33.33
N ASN A 98 22.17 -1.22 33.62
CA ASN A 98 23.08 -1.26 34.76
C ASN A 98 22.47 -0.65 36.04
N LYS A 99 21.61 0.35 35.91
CA LYS A 99 20.99 1.11 37.02
C LYS A 99 19.47 1.15 36.85
N LYS A 100 18.80 0.04 37.20
CA LYS A 100 17.34 -0.11 37.05
C LYS A 100 16.52 0.89 37.85
N ASN A 101 17.09 1.49 38.90
CA ASN A 101 16.45 2.53 39.72
C ASN A 101 16.35 3.89 39.02
N PHE A 102 16.99 4.09 37.86
CA PHE A 102 16.91 5.34 37.09
C PHE A 102 15.63 5.40 36.24
N ILE A 103 14.48 5.18 36.87
CA ILE A 103 13.17 5.08 36.20
C ILE A 103 12.78 6.31 35.37
N ALA A 104 13.29 7.50 35.73
CA ALA A 104 13.09 8.73 34.98
C ALA A 104 13.66 8.68 33.55
N LEU A 105 14.65 7.82 33.28
CA LEU A 105 15.19 7.61 31.93
C LEU A 105 14.15 7.07 30.96
N ASN A 106 13.10 6.41 31.44
CA ASN A 106 11.99 5.99 30.59
C ASN A 106 11.24 7.19 29.97
N VAL A 107 11.19 8.35 30.65
CA VAL A 107 10.62 9.58 30.07
C VAL A 107 11.50 10.10 28.94
N TYR A 108 12.83 10.08 29.11
CA TYR A 108 13.77 10.50 28.07
C TYR A 108 13.77 9.54 26.87
N LEU A 109 13.72 8.22 27.10
CA LEU A 109 13.51 7.22 26.06
C LEU A 109 12.18 7.47 25.32
N ALA A 110 11.11 7.75 26.05
CA ALA A 110 9.83 8.08 25.44
C ALA A 110 9.86 9.36 24.61
N LEU A 111 10.63 10.39 25.03
CA LEU A 111 10.85 11.60 24.24
C LEU A 111 11.57 11.28 22.93
N CYS A 112 12.64 10.46 22.97
CA CYS A 112 13.33 10.01 21.76
C CYS A 112 12.39 9.24 20.84
N TYR A 113 11.63 8.27 21.38
CA TYR A 113 10.67 7.49 20.59
C TYR A 113 9.54 8.35 20.01
N TYR A 114 9.07 9.35 20.75
CA TYR A 114 8.09 10.32 20.25
C TYR A 114 8.66 11.12 19.08
N LYS A 115 9.93 11.53 19.15
CA LYS A 115 10.63 12.26 18.07
C LYS A 115 10.92 11.39 16.84
N LEU A 116 11.00 10.07 17.01
CA LEU A 116 11.12 9.08 15.93
C LEU A 116 9.75 8.56 15.44
N ASP A 117 8.64 9.20 15.83
CA ASP A 117 7.26 8.81 15.50
C ASP A 117 6.83 7.40 15.94
N TYR A 118 7.60 6.76 16.83
CA TYR A 118 7.25 5.49 17.48
C TYR A 118 6.37 5.73 18.72
N TYR A 119 5.18 6.29 18.48
CA TYR A 119 4.28 6.74 19.54
C TYR A 119 3.79 5.60 20.46
N ASP A 120 3.54 4.41 19.92
CA ASP A 120 3.13 3.25 20.71
C ASP A 120 4.23 2.83 21.69
N VAL A 121 5.49 2.78 21.22
CA VAL A 121 6.66 2.45 22.05
C VAL A 121 6.92 3.56 23.08
N SER A 122 6.73 4.83 22.69
CA SER A 122 6.79 5.98 23.61
C SER A 122 5.78 5.84 24.75
N LEU A 123 4.55 5.39 24.47
CA LEU A 123 3.54 5.14 25.50
C LEU A 123 3.93 4.00 26.45
N GLU A 124 4.51 2.91 25.94
CA GLU A 124 4.98 1.79 26.77
C GLU A 124 6.07 2.25 27.75
N MET A 125 7.07 2.99 27.26
CA MET A 125 8.13 3.54 28.11
C MET A 125 7.57 4.52 29.15
N LEU A 126 6.65 5.41 28.75
CA LEU A 126 5.98 6.33 29.69
C LEU A 126 5.21 5.60 30.78
N GLN A 127 4.55 4.48 30.43
CA GLN A 127 3.77 3.72 31.39
C GLN A 127 4.65 3.15 32.52
N LEU A 128 5.88 2.72 32.21
CA LEU A 128 6.84 2.26 33.22
C LEU A 128 7.13 3.34 34.27
N TYR A 129 7.29 4.60 33.85
CA TYR A 129 7.52 5.72 34.77
C TYR A 129 6.25 6.18 35.49
N LEU A 130 5.12 6.26 34.78
CA LEU A 130 3.83 6.73 35.32
C LEU A 130 3.21 5.75 36.33
N ASN A 131 3.62 4.48 36.32
CA ASN A 131 3.22 3.53 37.37
C ASN A 131 3.74 3.94 38.75
N GLU A 132 4.94 4.52 38.82
CA GLU A 132 5.55 5.00 40.07
C GLU A 132 5.27 6.49 40.33
N ASN A 133 5.16 7.30 39.27
CA ASN A 133 4.99 8.75 39.36
C ASN A 133 3.74 9.20 38.57
N PRO A 134 2.53 8.84 39.04
CA PRO A 134 1.28 9.04 38.27
C PRO A 134 0.88 10.50 38.10
N ASP A 135 1.48 11.42 38.86
CA ASP A 135 1.20 12.85 38.91
C ASP A 135 2.24 13.72 38.18
N SER A 136 3.20 13.09 37.48
CA SER A 136 4.22 13.81 36.71
C SER A 136 3.63 14.59 35.53
N ALA A 137 3.71 15.92 35.61
CA ALA A 137 3.24 16.83 34.57
C ALA A 137 3.89 16.59 33.20
N ILE A 138 5.21 16.35 33.18
CA ILE A 138 5.98 16.13 31.95
C ILE A 138 5.53 14.82 31.28
N ALA A 139 5.41 13.73 32.05
CA ALA A 139 5.05 12.42 31.52
C ALA A 139 3.59 12.36 31.06
N ILE A 140 2.65 12.96 31.81
CA ILE A 140 1.25 13.05 31.38
C ILE A 140 1.11 13.92 30.13
N ASN A 141 1.85 15.03 30.06
CA ASN A 141 1.85 15.87 28.87
C ASN A 141 2.33 15.12 27.64
N LEU A 142 3.47 14.41 27.73
CA LEU A 142 3.96 13.59 26.62
C LEU A 142 2.99 12.46 26.26
N ARG A 143 2.32 11.86 27.25
CA ARG A 143 1.26 10.87 27.02
C ARG A 143 0.07 11.48 26.26
N ALA A 144 -0.33 12.70 26.59
CA ALA A 144 -1.37 13.42 25.87
C ALA A 144 -0.96 13.73 24.42
N CYS A 145 0.28 14.18 24.21
CA CYS A 145 0.84 14.39 22.87
C CYS A 145 0.85 13.08 22.04
N ASN A 146 1.26 11.95 22.62
CA ASN A 146 1.18 10.64 21.97
C ASN A 146 -0.27 10.26 21.61
N HIS A 147 -1.22 10.49 22.51
CA HIS A 147 -2.64 10.22 22.23
C HIS A 147 -3.21 11.14 21.15
N TYR A 148 -2.73 12.39 21.06
CA TYR A 148 -3.09 13.29 19.98
C TYR A 148 -2.63 12.74 18.64
N LYS A 149 -1.41 12.19 18.58
CA LYS A 149 -0.83 11.60 17.38
C LYS A 149 -1.55 10.31 16.96
N LEU A 150 -1.74 9.37 17.88
CA LEU A 150 -2.33 8.05 17.59
C LEU A 150 -3.85 8.07 17.42
N TYR A 151 -4.55 8.97 18.10
CA TYR A 151 -6.02 8.99 18.14
C TYR A 151 -6.56 10.34 17.65
N ASN A 152 -6.85 11.28 18.55
CA ASN A 152 -7.44 12.59 18.25
C ASN A 152 -7.32 13.55 19.43
N GLY A 153 -7.69 14.82 19.21
CA GLY A 153 -7.68 15.88 20.22
C GLY A 153 -8.51 15.60 21.47
N LYS A 154 -9.64 14.88 21.34
CA LYS A 154 -10.49 14.53 22.49
C LYS A 154 -9.79 13.53 23.42
N ALA A 155 -9.15 12.50 22.86
CA ALA A 155 -8.37 11.53 23.64
C ALA A 155 -7.18 12.20 24.35
N ALA A 156 -6.47 13.09 23.66
CA ALA A 156 -5.37 13.86 24.23
C ALA A 156 -5.83 14.79 25.37
N THR A 157 -6.96 15.46 25.20
CA THR A 157 -7.54 16.33 26.23
C THR A 157 -7.93 15.55 27.48
N LYS A 158 -8.48 14.32 27.33
CA LYS A 158 -8.80 13.44 28.46
C LYS A 158 -7.56 13.10 29.29
N GLU A 159 -6.41 12.96 28.65
CA GLU A 159 -5.13 12.76 29.35
C GLU A 159 -4.68 14.02 30.08
N LEU A 160 -4.75 15.21 29.45
CA LEU A 160 -4.44 16.48 30.11
C LEU A 160 -5.39 16.83 31.27
N GLN A 161 -6.64 16.39 31.23
CA GLN A 161 -7.60 16.61 32.33
C GLN A 161 -7.10 16.00 33.65
N LYS A 162 -6.28 14.95 33.60
CA LYS A 162 -5.66 14.36 34.81
C LYS A 162 -4.77 15.36 35.53
N LEU A 163 -4.16 16.31 34.81
CA LEU A 163 -3.33 17.36 35.40
C LEU A 163 -4.15 18.48 36.06
N LYS A 164 -5.41 18.68 35.70
CA LYS A 164 -6.24 19.75 36.29
C LYS A 164 -6.56 19.51 37.77
N ASN A 165 -6.55 18.25 38.21
CA ASN A 165 -6.95 17.85 39.56
C ASN A 165 -5.76 17.59 40.50
N VAL A 166 -4.52 17.74 40.03
CA VAL A 166 -3.29 17.47 40.79
C VAL A 166 -2.81 18.77 41.45
N LYS A 167 -2.21 18.70 42.66
CA LYS A 167 -1.63 19.87 43.36
C LYS A 167 -0.59 20.63 42.52
N VAL A 168 0.11 19.91 41.63
CA VAL A 168 1.07 20.41 40.64
C VAL A 168 0.44 21.39 39.62
N SER A 169 -0.89 21.41 39.46
CA SER A 169 -1.61 22.40 38.64
C SER A 169 -1.54 23.83 39.17
N THR A 170 -0.99 24.02 40.37
CA THR A 170 -0.72 25.34 40.95
C THR A 170 0.51 26.02 40.34
N PHE A 171 1.43 25.28 39.71
CA PHE A 171 2.57 25.86 39.01
C PHE A 171 2.15 26.52 37.69
N THR A 172 2.54 27.78 37.49
CA THR A 172 2.21 28.58 36.31
C THR A 172 2.57 27.87 35.01
N TYR A 173 3.76 27.27 34.92
CA TYR A 173 4.22 26.51 33.75
C TYR A 173 3.26 25.38 33.33
N VAL A 174 2.67 24.67 34.29
CA VAL A 174 1.75 23.55 33.99
C VAL A 174 0.42 24.08 33.46
N LYS A 175 -0.04 25.23 33.94
CA LYS A 175 -1.24 25.91 33.41
C LYS A 175 -1.00 26.37 31.97
N ASP A 176 0.15 26.97 31.71
CA ASP A 176 0.57 27.45 30.39
C ASP A 176 0.69 26.30 29.37
N LEU A 177 1.27 25.17 29.81
CA LEU A 177 1.37 23.96 29.01
C LEU A 177 -0.01 23.38 28.66
N ILE A 178 -0.93 23.31 29.63
CA ILE A 178 -2.29 22.81 29.43
C ILE A 178 -3.06 23.73 28.47
N SER A 179 -2.98 25.04 28.65
CA SER A 179 -3.68 26.00 27.77
C SER A 179 -3.14 25.91 26.35
N HIS A 180 -1.81 25.93 26.17
CA HIS A 180 -1.15 25.76 24.88
C HIS A 180 -1.59 24.48 24.17
N ASN A 181 -1.44 23.32 24.83
CA ASN A 181 -1.74 22.04 24.18
C ASN A 181 -3.23 21.83 23.94
N THR A 182 -4.10 22.41 24.78
CA THR A 182 -5.55 22.42 24.49
C THR A 182 -5.83 23.12 23.16
N VAL A 183 -5.24 24.30 22.93
CA VAL A 183 -5.40 25.02 21.66
C VAL A 183 -4.87 24.19 20.48
N VAL A 184 -3.69 23.56 20.63
CA VAL A 184 -3.12 22.69 19.59
C VAL A 184 -4.02 21.48 19.29
N PHE A 185 -4.59 20.85 20.31
CA PHE A 185 -5.45 19.66 20.17
C PHE A 185 -6.83 19.96 19.57
N TYR A 186 -7.26 21.22 19.57
CA TYR A 186 -8.50 21.70 18.95
C TYR A 186 -8.21 22.63 17.75
N ASP A 187 -7.19 22.31 16.96
CA ASP A 187 -6.88 22.95 15.67
C ASP A 187 -6.76 24.49 15.72
N GLY A 188 -6.23 25.03 16.82
CA GLY A 188 -6.00 26.47 16.96
C GLY A 188 -7.21 27.25 17.44
N ASN A 189 -8.26 26.59 17.93
CA ASN A 189 -9.37 27.29 18.58
C ASN A 189 -8.85 28.08 19.80
N ALA A 190 -9.12 29.38 19.85
CA ALA A 190 -8.56 30.36 20.80
C ALA A 190 -7.04 30.64 20.68
N ALA A 191 -6.40 30.32 19.54
CA ALA A 191 -4.97 30.57 19.32
C ALA A 191 -4.53 32.01 19.57
N LEU A 192 -5.29 33.00 19.09
CA LEU A 192 -4.97 34.42 19.27
C LEU A 192 -5.06 34.89 20.73
N GLN A 193 -5.84 34.20 21.56
CA GLN A 193 -5.95 34.52 22.99
C GLN A 193 -4.81 33.87 23.79
N VAL A 194 -4.39 32.67 23.38
CA VAL A 194 -3.51 31.81 24.20
C VAL A 194 -2.05 31.86 23.74
N PHE A 195 -1.74 31.84 22.45
CA PHE A 195 -0.35 31.76 21.98
C PHE A 195 0.46 33.05 22.17
N PRO A 196 -0.05 34.27 21.86
CA PRO A 196 0.72 35.49 22.01
C PRO A 196 1.34 35.70 23.41
N PRO A 197 0.61 35.53 24.54
CA PRO A 197 1.20 35.71 25.86
C PRO A 197 2.19 34.59 26.26
N LEU A 198 2.22 33.48 25.51
CA LEU A 198 3.07 32.32 25.79
C LEU A 198 4.34 32.27 24.94
N MET A 199 4.55 33.19 23.99
CA MET A 199 5.69 33.12 23.06
C MET A 199 7.06 33.22 23.74
N ASP A 200 7.15 33.92 24.86
CA ASP A 200 8.40 34.11 25.61
C ASP A 200 8.65 32.99 26.63
N THR A 201 7.62 32.21 26.97
CA THR A 201 7.69 31.10 27.94
C THR A 201 7.73 29.72 27.26
N LEU A 202 7.05 29.56 26.14
CA LEU A 202 6.95 28.33 25.34
C LEU A 202 7.30 28.63 23.87
N PRO A 203 8.50 28.24 23.40
CA PRO A 203 8.93 28.47 22.02
C PRO A 203 7.95 27.91 20.97
N GLU A 204 7.31 26.78 21.26
CA GLU A 204 6.30 26.15 20.40
C GLU A 204 5.07 27.02 20.17
N ALA A 205 4.74 27.94 21.08
CA ALA A 205 3.59 28.83 20.92
C ALA A 205 3.76 29.76 19.72
N ARG A 206 4.98 30.28 19.49
CA ARG A 206 5.29 31.11 18.33
C ARG A 206 5.17 30.30 17.03
N LEU A 207 5.73 29.08 17.01
CA LEU A 207 5.66 28.19 15.84
C LEU A 207 4.21 27.84 15.49
N ASN A 208 3.41 27.48 16.50
CA ASN A 208 2.00 27.16 16.33
C ASN A 208 1.15 28.38 15.93
N LEU A 209 1.52 29.59 16.34
CA LEU A 209 0.87 30.83 15.91
C LEU A 209 1.18 31.17 14.44
N ILE A 210 2.44 31.02 14.01
CA ILE A 210 2.81 31.14 12.58
C ILE A 210 1.99 30.16 11.75
N ILE A 211 1.94 28.92 12.20
CA ILE A 211 1.13 27.84 11.64
C ILE A 211 -0.36 28.25 11.54
N PHE A 212 -0.90 28.83 12.61
CA PHE A 212 -2.29 29.29 12.64
C PHE A 212 -2.57 30.39 11.60
N TYR A 213 -1.70 31.39 11.47
CA TYR A 213 -1.86 32.46 10.47
C TYR A 213 -1.74 31.95 9.04
N LEU A 214 -0.76 31.08 8.79
CA LEU A 214 -0.58 30.43 7.50
C LEU A 214 -1.75 29.51 7.11
N LYS A 215 -2.56 29.01 8.06
CA LYS A 215 -3.81 28.26 7.76
C LYS A 215 -4.94 29.14 7.27
N ARG A 216 -4.92 30.42 7.63
CA ARG A 216 -6.03 31.37 7.43
C ARG A 216 -5.78 32.36 6.31
N GLY A 217 -4.55 32.42 5.82
CA GLY A 217 -4.15 33.25 4.69
C GLY A 217 -3.59 34.59 5.12
N GLU A 218 -3.41 34.75 6.43
CA GLU A 218 -2.85 35.93 7.07
C GLU A 218 -1.32 35.89 6.96
N ILE A 219 -0.82 35.93 5.73
CA ILE A 219 0.59 35.65 5.38
C ILE A 219 1.52 36.76 5.89
N GLU A 220 1.07 38.02 5.92
CA GLU A 220 1.86 39.13 6.45
C GLU A 220 2.11 38.98 7.96
N GLU A 221 1.10 38.56 8.73
CA GLU A 221 1.24 38.30 10.17
C GLU A 221 2.18 37.12 10.44
N ALA A 222 2.05 36.04 9.65
CA ALA A 222 3.00 34.93 9.70
C ALA A 222 4.43 35.38 9.39
N PHE A 223 4.62 36.20 8.35
CA PHE A 223 5.93 36.71 7.96
C PHE A 223 6.56 37.60 9.03
N ASN A 224 5.78 38.48 9.67
CA ASN A 224 6.27 39.34 10.75
C ASN A 224 6.81 38.54 11.94
N LEU A 225 6.15 37.43 12.29
CA LEU A 225 6.61 36.53 13.35
C LEU A 225 7.88 35.74 12.95
N VAL A 226 7.93 35.29 11.71
CA VAL A 226 9.03 34.48 11.17
C VAL A 226 10.32 35.29 10.96
N ASN A 227 10.20 36.53 10.49
CA ASN A 227 11.34 37.41 10.21
C ASN A 227 12.13 37.76 11.50
N ASN A 228 11.42 37.85 12.64
CA ASN A 228 11.99 38.13 13.95
C ASN A 228 12.49 36.88 14.70
N MET A 229 12.44 35.69 14.07
CA MET A 229 12.81 34.42 14.70
C MET A 229 14.30 34.09 14.48
N ASN A 230 15.03 33.82 15.56
CA ASN A 230 16.39 33.28 15.49
C ASN A 230 16.35 31.75 15.35
N SER A 231 16.40 31.26 14.11
CA SER A 231 16.29 29.82 13.83
C SER A 231 17.53 29.04 14.26
N GLN A 232 17.31 27.95 14.97
CA GLN A 232 18.31 26.97 15.40
C GLN A 232 17.92 25.54 15.04
N HIS A 233 16.63 25.25 14.95
CA HIS A 233 16.12 23.91 14.65
C HIS A 233 15.57 23.80 13.23
N SER A 234 15.65 22.60 12.65
CA SER A 234 15.18 22.32 11.28
C SER A 234 13.73 22.77 11.05
N ILE A 235 12.84 22.59 12.04
CA ILE A 235 11.43 22.98 11.93
C ILE A 235 11.22 24.50 11.80
N GLU A 236 12.11 25.30 12.39
CA GLU A 236 12.06 26.76 12.33
C GLU A 236 12.54 27.27 10.98
N TYR A 237 13.63 26.66 10.46
CA TYR A 237 14.09 26.90 9.09
C TYR A 237 13.04 26.45 8.06
N LEU A 238 12.34 25.35 8.32
CA LEU A 238 11.27 24.88 7.46
C LEU A 238 10.08 25.85 7.42
N LEU A 239 9.63 26.33 8.58
CA LEU A 239 8.57 27.34 8.64
C LEU A 239 8.99 28.66 7.98
N LYS A 240 10.26 29.05 8.10
CA LYS A 240 10.84 30.15 7.31
C LYS A 240 10.73 29.89 5.83
N ALA A 241 11.23 28.75 5.35
CA ALA A 241 11.22 28.39 3.94
C ALA A 241 9.80 28.47 3.35
N ILE A 242 8.81 27.89 4.04
CA ILE A 242 7.40 27.90 3.62
C ILE A 242 6.84 29.32 3.58
N THR A 243 7.06 30.12 4.63
CA THR A 243 6.52 31.49 4.73
C THR A 243 7.12 32.41 3.66
N TYR A 244 8.43 32.33 3.44
CA TYR A 244 9.14 33.10 2.41
C TYR A 244 8.75 32.67 1.00
N CYS A 245 8.48 31.37 0.80
CA CYS A 245 7.95 30.86 -0.45
C CYS A 245 6.58 31.50 -0.74
N ILE A 246 5.63 31.38 0.19
CA ILE A 246 4.27 31.88 0.04
C ILE A 246 4.24 33.40 -0.20
N ILE A 247 4.97 34.20 0.57
CA ILE A 247 5.01 35.67 0.39
C ILE A 247 5.67 36.08 -0.93
N GLY A 248 6.61 35.28 -1.43
CA GLY A 248 7.25 35.47 -2.73
C GLY A 248 6.26 35.38 -3.90
N TYR A 249 5.21 34.55 -3.78
CA TYR A 249 4.19 34.37 -4.82
C TYR A 249 3.01 35.34 -4.72
N GLN A 250 2.76 35.97 -3.57
CA GLN A 250 1.50 36.67 -3.30
C GLN A 250 1.39 38.10 -3.91
N LYS A 251 2.48 38.70 -4.42
CA LYS A 251 2.52 40.12 -4.83
C LYS A 251 2.16 40.44 -6.29
N LYS A 252 1.48 39.54 -7.02
CA LYS A 252 0.78 39.89 -8.28
C LYS A 252 -0.69 39.46 -8.21
N SER A 253 -1.57 40.37 -8.63
CA SER A 253 -3.02 40.18 -8.73
C SER A 253 -3.31 38.97 -9.62
N ILE A 254 -4.01 37.97 -9.08
CA ILE A 254 -4.84 36.90 -9.66
C ILE A 254 -4.87 35.78 -8.62
N SER A 255 -6.09 35.39 -8.24
CA SER A 255 -6.49 34.39 -7.24
C SER A 255 -5.41 33.37 -6.79
N THR A 256 -4.63 33.74 -5.78
CA THR A 256 -3.74 32.79 -5.07
C THR A 256 -4.54 31.98 -4.05
N GLY A 257 -5.53 31.22 -4.51
CA GLY A 257 -6.14 30.12 -3.76
C GLY A 257 -5.19 28.93 -3.53
N CYS A 258 -3.89 29.08 -3.86
CA CYS A 258 -2.88 28.02 -3.84
C CYS A 258 -2.03 27.93 -2.57
N ALA A 259 -2.11 28.88 -1.62
CA ALA A 259 -1.18 28.93 -0.49
C ALA A 259 -1.66 28.25 0.81
N LEU A 260 -2.89 27.74 0.89
CA LEU A 260 -3.60 27.69 2.19
C LEU A 260 -4.08 26.33 2.74
N TYR A 261 -3.47 25.22 2.34
CA TYR A 261 -3.88 23.91 2.88
C TYR A 261 -2.68 23.10 3.34
N PHE A 262 -1.96 23.58 4.37
CA PHE A 262 -0.66 22.99 4.72
C PHE A 262 -0.37 22.65 6.17
N ILE A 263 -1.37 22.63 7.05
CA ILE A 263 -1.04 22.73 8.48
C ILE A 263 -1.84 21.76 9.36
N SER A 264 -2.38 20.68 8.78
CA SER A 264 -2.79 19.52 9.58
C SER A 264 -2.21 18.24 8.99
N ARG A 265 -1.04 17.87 9.54
CA ARG A 265 -0.29 16.60 9.37
C ARG A 265 0.38 16.40 8.00
N ASN A 266 1.71 16.35 8.04
CA ASN A 266 2.70 16.09 6.97
C ASN A 266 2.95 17.26 6.00
N TYR A 267 4.12 17.87 6.18
CA TYR A 267 4.54 19.18 5.67
C TYR A 267 5.44 19.02 4.44
N LEU A 268 5.07 19.59 3.26
CA LEU A 268 5.96 20.44 2.44
C LEU A 268 5.45 20.93 1.06
N PHE A 269 4.33 20.46 0.52
CA PHE A 269 4.15 20.47 -0.94
C PHE A 269 3.00 21.34 -1.52
N LYS A 270 2.89 22.63 -1.19
CA LYS A 270 2.21 23.57 -2.11
C LYS A 270 3.20 24.59 -2.54
N ILE A 271 3.48 24.59 -3.84
CA ILE A 271 3.53 25.72 -4.77
C ILE A 271 4.49 25.28 -5.88
N LEU A 272 4.03 25.31 -7.14
CA LEU A 272 4.78 25.81 -8.31
C LEU A 272 4.13 25.36 -9.64
N PHE A 273 3.23 26.20 -10.19
CA PHE A 273 3.36 26.71 -11.55
C PHE A 273 2.34 27.82 -11.81
N GLN A 274 2.76 29.08 -11.78
CA GLN A 274 2.27 30.07 -12.75
C GLN A 274 3.36 31.10 -13.02
N THR A 275 3.40 31.50 -14.27
CA THR A 275 4.44 32.21 -15.00
C THR A 275 4.77 33.61 -14.49
N LEU A 276 6.03 33.99 -14.76
CA LEU A 276 6.64 35.33 -14.81
C LEU A 276 7.13 35.92 -13.48
N PHE A 277 8.45 36.10 -13.46
CA PHE A 277 9.25 36.83 -12.49
C PHE A 277 8.56 38.09 -11.95
N GLU A 278 8.60 38.28 -10.63
CA GLU A 278 9.32 39.39 -9.98
C GLU A 278 9.06 39.42 -8.46
N LYS A 279 9.91 38.70 -7.71
CA LYS A 279 10.60 39.13 -6.48
C LYS A 279 11.58 38.04 -6.06
N LYS A 280 12.66 37.91 -6.85
CA LYS A 280 13.68 36.86 -6.76
C LYS A 280 14.28 36.67 -5.35
N LYS A 281 14.27 37.72 -4.51
CA LYS A 281 14.88 37.70 -3.17
C LYS A 281 14.23 36.69 -2.21
N HIS A 282 12.90 36.75 -2.00
CA HIS A 282 12.24 35.88 -1.02
C HIS A 282 12.18 34.41 -1.48
N LEU A 283 12.07 34.17 -2.78
CA LEU A 283 12.14 32.81 -3.33
C LEU A 283 13.55 32.21 -3.21
N ASN A 284 14.60 33.01 -3.39
CA ASN A 284 15.98 32.58 -3.15
C ASN A 284 16.21 32.29 -1.65
N GLU A 285 15.71 33.13 -0.75
CA GLU A 285 15.78 32.91 0.71
C GLU A 285 15.02 31.63 1.11
N ALA A 286 13.84 31.39 0.52
CA ALA A 286 13.08 30.15 0.72
C ALA A 286 13.85 28.91 0.23
N GLN A 287 14.45 28.98 -0.95
CA GLN A 287 15.29 27.93 -1.51
C GLN A 287 16.47 27.61 -0.58
N GLU A 288 17.16 28.64 -0.09
CA GLU A 288 18.28 28.47 0.84
C GLU A 288 17.84 27.78 2.13
N TYR A 289 16.74 28.21 2.73
CA TYR A 289 16.22 27.58 3.95
C TYR A 289 15.77 26.13 3.72
N PHE A 290 15.11 25.81 2.61
CA PHE A 290 14.80 24.43 2.24
C PHE A 290 16.07 23.59 2.06
N SER A 291 17.11 24.14 1.44
CA SER A 291 18.40 23.47 1.27
C SER A 291 19.10 23.21 2.61
N ILE A 292 19.06 24.17 3.54
CA ILE A 292 19.62 24.00 4.89
C ILE A 292 18.95 22.84 5.63
N VAL A 293 17.62 22.76 5.57
CA VAL A 293 16.87 21.65 6.19
C VAL A 293 17.23 20.33 5.51
N GLY A 294 17.19 20.27 4.17
CA GLY A 294 17.44 19.05 3.43
C GLY A 294 18.87 18.51 3.52
N LYS A 295 19.86 19.38 3.76
CA LYS A 295 21.27 19.00 3.98
C LYS A 295 21.62 18.75 5.45
N SER A 296 20.72 19.07 6.38
CA SER A 296 20.95 18.87 7.81
C SER A 296 21.09 17.38 8.10
N ALA A 297 22.15 16.98 8.83
CA ALA A 297 22.37 15.59 9.23
C ALA A 297 21.18 14.98 10.00
N ALA A 298 20.39 15.82 10.68
CA ALA A 298 19.20 15.41 11.40
C ALA A 298 18.02 15.02 10.48
N GLU A 299 17.95 15.60 9.28
CA GLU A 299 16.77 15.52 8.42
C GLU A 299 17.06 14.91 7.04
N CYS A 300 18.31 14.88 6.58
CA CYS A 300 18.67 14.55 5.19
C CYS A 300 18.17 13.17 4.72
N ASP A 301 18.14 12.19 5.62
CA ASP A 301 17.64 10.84 5.33
C ASP A 301 16.17 10.62 5.72
N THR A 302 15.52 11.64 6.24
CA THR A 302 14.09 11.60 6.58
C THR A 302 13.23 11.98 5.37
N ILE A 303 11.94 11.67 5.47
CA ILE A 303 10.94 12.13 4.51
C ILE A 303 10.92 13.66 4.42
N THR A 304 10.96 14.35 5.57
CA THR A 304 10.88 15.81 5.63
C THR A 304 12.09 16.49 4.99
N GLY A 305 13.32 15.98 5.22
CA GLY A 305 14.50 16.51 4.56
C GLY A 305 14.52 16.24 3.05
N ARG A 306 14.06 15.06 2.61
CA ARG A 306 13.92 14.75 1.17
C ARG A 306 12.89 15.64 0.49
N GLN A 307 11.77 15.90 1.16
CA GLN A 307 10.78 16.88 0.68
C GLN A 307 11.37 18.30 0.62
N ALA A 308 12.13 18.71 1.64
CA ALA A 308 12.81 20.01 1.65
C ALA A 308 13.82 20.15 0.48
N MET A 309 14.61 19.11 0.21
CA MET A 309 15.49 19.10 -0.97
C MET A 309 14.69 19.16 -2.28
N ALA A 310 13.61 18.39 -2.40
CA ALA A 310 12.74 18.45 -3.57
C ALA A 310 12.18 19.86 -3.78
N SER A 311 11.67 20.53 -2.74
CA SER A 311 11.17 21.91 -2.84
C SER A 311 12.25 22.94 -3.16
N SER A 312 13.48 22.76 -2.64
CA SER A 312 14.63 23.58 -3.03
C SER A 312 14.93 23.46 -4.53
N TYR A 313 14.98 22.23 -5.06
CA TYR A 313 15.24 21.99 -6.49
C TYR A 313 14.09 22.44 -7.39
N PHE A 314 12.86 22.37 -6.88
CA PHE A 314 11.70 22.90 -7.57
C PHE A 314 11.81 24.42 -7.76
N LEU A 315 12.23 25.15 -6.73
CA LEU A 315 12.44 26.60 -6.80
C LEU A 315 13.61 27.01 -7.72
N SER A 316 14.59 26.13 -7.94
CA SER A 316 15.68 26.33 -8.90
C SER A 316 15.39 25.82 -10.31
N ASN A 317 14.17 25.32 -10.58
CA ASN A 317 13.76 24.69 -11.86
C ASN A 317 14.61 23.48 -12.27
N GLN A 318 15.17 22.76 -11.29
CA GLN A 318 15.97 21.55 -11.47
C GLN A 318 15.09 20.31 -11.27
N PHE A 319 14.21 20.06 -12.23
CA PHE A 319 13.13 19.08 -12.09
C PHE A 319 13.60 17.62 -12.10
N ASP A 320 14.74 17.32 -12.75
CA ASP A 320 15.33 15.98 -12.72
C ASP A 320 15.75 15.60 -11.28
N GLU A 321 16.35 16.55 -10.56
CA GLU A 321 16.70 16.40 -9.15
C GLU A 321 15.46 16.31 -8.26
N VAL A 322 14.40 17.06 -8.55
CA VAL A 322 13.11 16.93 -7.85
C VAL A 322 12.62 15.48 -7.93
N LEU A 323 12.65 14.86 -9.11
CA LEU A 323 12.20 13.47 -9.29
C LEU A 323 13.04 12.49 -8.48
N VAL A 324 14.36 12.67 -8.38
CA VAL A 324 15.23 11.82 -7.55
C VAL A 324 14.75 11.78 -6.09
N TYR A 325 14.45 12.94 -5.51
CA TYR A 325 13.99 13.01 -4.12
C TYR A 325 12.55 12.51 -3.98
N LEU A 326 11.64 12.90 -4.87
CA LEU A 326 10.24 12.47 -4.81
C LEU A 326 10.08 10.96 -5.01
N ASP A 327 10.74 10.37 -6.01
CA ASP A 327 10.68 8.93 -6.25
C ASP A 327 11.22 8.12 -5.06
N SER A 328 12.21 8.66 -4.33
CA SER A 328 12.76 8.00 -3.13
C SER A 328 11.75 7.89 -1.98
N ILE A 329 10.72 8.74 -1.94
CA ILE A 329 9.69 8.75 -0.90
C ILE A 329 8.28 8.41 -1.41
N LYS A 330 8.12 8.19 -2.72
CA LYS A 330 6.82 7.94 -3.40
C LYS A 330 5.99 6.83 -2.76
N THR A 331 6.63 5.77 -2.28
CA THR A 331 5.97 4.63 -1.64
C THR A 331 5.22 4.99 -0.35
N TYR A 332 5.57 6.11 0.30
CA TYR A 332 4.91 6.58 1.52
C TYR A 332 3.72 7.50 1.25
N PHE A 333 3.58 7.99 0.01
CA PHE A 333 2.63 9.06 -0.36
C PHE A 333 1.77 8.71 -1.58
N HIS A 334 1.55 7.42 -1.85
CA HIS A 334 0.78 6.97 -3.01
C HIS A 334 -0.63 7.59 -3.09
N ASP A 335 -1.28 7.79 -1.94
CA ASP A 335 -2.63 8.33 -1.84
C ASP A 335 -2.64 9.82 -1.44
N ASP A 336 -1.49 10.49 -1.45
CA ASP A 336 -1.39 11.91 -1.12
C ASP A 336 -1.57 12.76 -2.38
N ASP A 337 -2.73 13.42 -2.46
CA ASP A 337 -3.13 14.25 -3.59
C ASP A 337 -2.12 15.35 -3.91
N THR A 338 -1.50 15.89 -2.88
CA THR A 338 -0.55 16.97 -3.02
C THR A 338 0.78 16.44 -3.57
N PHE A 339 1.28 15.32 -3.04
CA PHE A 339 2.45 14.63 -3.58
C PHE A 339 2.24 14.25 -5.06
N ASN A 340 1.09 13.66 -5.37
CA ASN A 340 0.71 13.23 -6.73
C ASN A 340 0.63 14.39 -7.71
N PHE A 341 0.11 15.55 -7.27
CA PHE A 341 0.11 16.76 -8.08
C PHE A 341 1.53 17.26 -8.39
N ASN A 342 2.41 17.34 -7.38
CA ASN A 342 3.75 17.89 -7.56
C ASN A 342 4.70 16.96 -8.32
N ILE A 343 4.62 15.64 -8.10
CA ILE A 343 5.39 14.69 -8.91
C ILE A 343 4.88 14.70 -10.36
N GLY A 344 3.57 14.85 -10.58
CA GLY A 344 2.98 15.04 -11.91
C GLY A 344 3.55 16.29 -12.61
N GLN A 345 3.66 17.40 -11.90
CA GLN A 345 4.27 18.63 -12.40
C GLN A 345 5.75 18.45 -12.78
N ALA A 346 6.55 17.84 -11.91
CA ALA A 346 7.96 17.59 -12.18
C ALA A 346 8.14 16.63 -13.38
N LEU A 347 7.30 15.58 -13.47
CA LEU A 347 7.30 14.66 -14.59
C LEU A 347 6.98 15.37 -15.92
N LEU A 348 6.04 16.33 -15.94
CA LEU A 348 5.76 17.14 -17.13
C LEU A 348 6.96 17.99 -17.54
N ALA A 349 7.61 18.63 -16.58
CA ALA A 349 8.79 19.45 -16.84
C ALA A 349 9.95 18.64 -17.42
N CYS A 350 10.09 17.37 -17.02
CA CYS A 350 11.05 16.41 -17.56
C CYS A 350 10.57 15.70 -18.83
N GLY A 351 9.40 16.04 -19.39
CA GLY A 351 8.85 15.42 -20.61
C GLY A 351 8.24 14.01 -20.43
N ASN A 352 8.06 13.54 -19.19
CA ASN A 352 7.49 12.22 -18.84
C ASN A 352 5.96 12.24 -18.73
N SER A 353 5.28 12.59 -19.82
CA SER A 353 3.85 12.96 -19.78
C SER A 353 2.88 11.82 -19.43
N LEU A 354 3.19 10.58 -19.80
CA LEU A 354 2.38 9.41 -19.39
C LEU A 354 2.40 9.18 -17.88
N LYS A 355 3.60 9.26 -17.28
CA LYS A 355 3.76 9.12 -15.83
C LYS A 355 3.14 10.32 -15.11
N ALA A 356 3.22 11.51 -15.71
CA ALA A 356 2.57 12.69 -15.19
C ALA A 356 1.05 12.57 -15.19
N GLU A 357 0.44 12.13 -16.30
CA GLU A 357 -1.01 11.91 -16.38
C GLU A 357 -1.46 10.92 -15.30
N THR A 358 -0.77 9.78 -15.20
CA THR A 358 -1.08 8.76 -14.19
C THR A 358 -1.03 9.34 -12.77
N SER A 359 -0.01 10.15 -12.47
CA SER A 359 0.14 10.77 -11.16
C SER A 359 -0.93 11.85 -10.91
N LEU A 360 -1.23 12.69 -11.90
CA LEU A 360 -2.26 13.73 -11.79
C LEU A 360 -3.67 13.15 -11.63
N LEU A 361 -3.99 12.03 -12.29
CA LEU A 361 -5.28 11.36 -12.15
C LEU A 361 -5.51 10.73 -10.78
N LEU A 362 -4.44 10.48 -10.00
CA LEU A 362 -4.55 10.01 -8.61
C LEU A 362 -5.02 11.10 -7.65
N VAL A 363 -4.89 12.39 -8.01
CA VAL A 363 -5.33 13.52 -7.20
C VAL A 363 -6.84 13.49 -7.06
N VAL A 364 -7.41 13.33 -5.86
CA VAL A 364 -8.85 13.28 -5.57
C VAL A 364 -9.39 14.59 -5.00
N ASP A 365 -8.59 15.34 -4.25
CA ASP A 365 -8.93 16.62 -3.60
C ASP A 365 -9.65 17.58 -4.56
N GLU A 366 -10.92 17.86 -4.27
CA GLU A 366 -11.77 18.73 -5.08
C GLU A 366 -11.26 20.17 -5.09
N GLU A 367 -10.74 20.68 -3.96
CA GLU A 367 -10.19 22.04 -3.91
C GLU A 367 -8.93 22.16 -4.76
N LEU A 368 -8.10 21.11 -4.82
CA LEU A 368 -6.90 21.07 -5.67
C LEU A 368 -7.26 20.92 -7.14
N ARG A 369 -8.26 20.09 -7.45
CA ARG A 369 -8.78 19.90 -8.81
C ARG A 369 -9.43 21.15 -9.37
N LEU A 370 -10.03 22.00 -8.54
CA LEU A 370 -10.62 23.27 -8.97
C LEU A 370 -9.56 24.32 -9.36
N LYS A 371 -8.27 24.05 -9.14
CA LYS A 371 -7.22 25.04 -9.40
C LYS A 371 -6.81 25.05 -10.86
N PRO A 372 -6.63 26.25 -11.46
CA PRO A 372 -6.15 26.40 -12.82
C PRO A 372 -4.87 25.60 -13.11
N ALA A 373 -3.92 25.59 -12.16
CA ALA A 373 -2.67 24.86 -12.29
C ALA A 373 -2.86 23.34 -12.46
N TYR A 374 -3.84 22.73 -11.78
CA TYR A 374 -4.14 21.31 -11.94
C TYR A 374 -4.66 21.01 -13.34
N PHE A 375 -5.64 21.80 -13.81
CA PHE A 375 -6.19 21.65 -15.15
C PHE A 375 -5.15 21.86 -16.24
N LEU A 376 -4.32 22.90 -16.13
CA LEU A 376 -3.24 23.19 -17.07
C LEU A 376 -2.22 22.04 -17.14
N SER A 377 -1.90 21.44 -15.98
CA SER A 377 -0.98 20.31 -15.89
C SER A 377 -1.56 19.06 -16.54
N LEU A 378 -2.81 18.74 -16.21
CA LEU A 378 -3.48 17.57 -16.74
C LEU A 378 -3.70 17.70 -18.25
N ALA A 379 -4.11 18.88 -18.73
CA ALA A 379 -4.24 19.16 -20.16
C ALA A 379 -2.90 18.97 -20.89
N ARG A 380 -1.80 19.53 -20.37
CA ARG A 380 -0.45 19.32 -20.93
C ARG A 380 -0.01 17.85 -20.92
N ALA A 381 -0.35 17.11 -19.86
CA ALA A 381 -0.08 15.68 -19.78
C ALA A 381 -0.78 14.90 -20.89
N CYS A 382 -2.04 15.25 -21.18
CA CYS A 382 -2.82 14.65 -22.26
C CYS A 382 -2.23 14.94 -23.66
N PHE A 383 -1.62 16.11 -23.89
CA PHE A 383 -1.12 16.51 -25.22
C PHE A 383 0.27 15.97 -25.58
N TYR A 384 1.18 15.85 -24.60
CA TYR A 384 2.55 15.40 -24.87
C TYR A 384 2.67 13.88 -25.13
N PHE A 385 1.58 13.13 -24.99
CA PHE A 385 1.53 11.70 -25.28
C PHE A 385 1.81 11.38 -26.77
N ASP A 386 1.70 12.36 -27.68
CA ASP A 386 1.61 12.08 -29.13
C ASP A 386 2.85 12.49 -29.98
N LEU A 387 3.91 13.04 -29.38
CA LEU A 387 5.04 13.60 -30.15
C LEU A 387 6.24 12.64 -30.33
N THR A 388 6.23 11.46 -29.71
CA THR A 388 7.37 10.50 -29.77
C THR A 388 7.03 9.12 -30.33
N SER A 389 5.75 8.82 -30.60
CA SER A 389 5.31 7.57 -31.24
C SER A 389 4.67 7.87 -32.59
N PHE A 390 5.44 7.73 -33.67
CA PHE A 390 4.98 8.00 -35.04
C PHE A 390 4.05 6.92 -35.63
N LEU A 391 3.59 5.96 -34.83
CA LEU A 391 2.69 4.88 -35.24
C LEU A 391 1.81 4.49 -34.05
N ASP A 392 0.61 5.06 -33.97
CA ASP A 392 -0.65 4.31 -33.85
C ASP A 392 -1.83 5.26 -33.53
N ILE A 393 -2.69 5.43 -34.53
CA ILE A 393 -4.15 5.62 -34.46
C ILE A 393 -4.67 6.67 -33.44
N GLN A 394 -4.98 7.83 -34.02
CA GLN A 394 -6.02 8.79 -33.65
C GLN A 394 -7.05 8.30 -32.61
N ASN A 395 -6.81 8.67 -31.37
CA ASN A 395 -7.86 9.09 -30.44
C ASN A 395 -7.25 10.11 -29.49
N GLY A 396 -7.04 11.32 -30.02
CA GLY A 396 -6.58 12.45 -29.23
C GLY A 396 -7.60 12.73 -28.13
N LYS A 397 -7.15 12.75 -26.87
CA LYS A 397 -7.94 13.17 -25.69
C LYS A 397 -8.22 14.69 -25.68
N SER A 398 -8.26 15.32 -26.86
CA SER A 398 -8.52 16.74 -27.05
C SER A 398 -9.96 17.10 -26.67
N ASP A 399 -10.86 16.13 -26.77
CA ASP A 399 -12.24 16.18 -26.29
C ASP A 399 -12.31 16.40 -24.77
N LEU A 400 -11.50 15.68 -24.00
CA LEU A 400 -11.37 15.84 -22.55
C LEU A 400 -10.79 17.20 -22.19
N ALA A 401 -9.75 17.65 -22.89
CA ALA A 401 -9.18 18.99 -22.67
C ALA A 401 -10.19 20.10 -23.01
N TRP A 402 -11.00 19.91 -24.05
CA TRP A 402 -12.08 20.81 -24.42
C TRP A 402 -13.23 20.80 -23.40
N GLU A 403 -13.59 19.64 -22.85
CA GLU A 403 -14.56 19.52 -21.76
C GLU A 403 -14.07 20.24 -20.49
N MET A 404 -12.78 20.17 -20.18
CA MET A 404 -12.15 20.90 -19.08
C MET A 404 -12.24 22.41 -19.28
N TYR A 405 -12.00 22.92 -20.50
CA TYR A 405 -12.25 24.33 -20.81
C TYR A 405 -13.72 24.71 -20.58
N GLY A 406 -14.66 23.84 -20.97
CA GLY A 406 -16.09 24.03 -20.69
C GLY A 406 -16.40 24.27 -19.20
N LYS A 407 -15.65 23.61 -18.30
CA LYS A 407 -15.75 23.77 -16.84
C LYS A 407 -15.07 25.04 -16.32
N MET A 408 -14.06 25.54 -17.02
CA MET A 408 -13.26 26.73 -16.63
C MET A 408 -13.70 28.03 -17.31
N LYS A 409 -14.75 28.03 -18.14
CA LYS A 409 -15.14 29.16 -19.01
C LYS A 409 -15.34 30.52 -18.31
N ASN A 410 -15.55 30.53 -16.99
CA ASN A 410 -15.77 31.73 -16.18
C ASN A 410 -14.54 32.16 -15.35
N CYS A 411 -13.37 31.56 -15.55
CA CYS A 411 -12.14 31.87 -14.82
C CYS A 411 -11.20 32.74 -15.66
N ASP A 412 -10.49 33.69 -15.03
CA ASP A 412 -9.54 34.58 -15.72
C ASP A 412 -8.44 33.81 -16.49
N ASP A 413 -8.11 32.59 -16.06
CA ASP A 413 -7.12 31.71 -16.70
C ASP A 413 -7.66 30.91 -17.90
N SER A 414 -8.96 31.01 -18.22
CA SER A 414 -9.59 30.23 -19.30
C SER A 414 -8.98 30.54 -20.67
N PHE A 415 -8.51 31.77 -20.87
CA PHE A 415 -7.85 32.20 -22.10
C PHE A 415 -6.47 31.54 -22.26
N GLN A 416 -5.73 31.34 -21.17
CA GLN A 416 -4.44 30.66 -21.20
C GLN A 416 -4.61 29.16 -21.53
N LEU A 417 -5.65 28.53 -20.99
CA LEU A 417 -6.02 27.17 -21.35
C LEU A 417 -6.42 27.05 -22.83
N LEU A 418 -7.23 27.98 -23.35
CA LEU A 418 -7.58 28.04 -24.78
C LEU A 418 -6.35 28.15 -25.67
N SER A 419 -5.37 28.99 -25.30
CA SER A 419 -4.12 29.14 -26.04
C SER A 419 -3.30 27.85 -26.07
N ILE A 420 -3.25 27.11 -24.95
CA ILE A 420 -2.57 25.80 -24.90
C ILE A 420 -3.28 24.79 -25.78
N ILE A 421 -4.61 24.65 -25.66
CA ILE A 421 -5.40 23.72 -26.49
C ILE A 421 -5.25 24.10 -27.98
N ALA A 422 -5.33 25.38 -28.33
CA ALA A 422 -5.20 25.85 -29.70
C ALA A 422 -3.86 25.42 -30.33
N ASN A 423 -2.75 25.70 -29.64
CA ASN A 423 -1.41 25.47 -30.15
C ASN A 423 -0.99 24.00 -30.11
N ASP A 424 -1.24 23.30 -29.00
CA ASP A 424 -0.82 21.91 -28.85
C ASP A 424 -1.68 20.97 -29.71
N CYS A 425 -3.00 21.18 -29.82
CA CYS A 425 -3.84 20.43 -30.77
C CYS A 425 -3.41 20.66 -32.22
N TYR A 426 -2.99 21.89 -32.57
CA TYR A 426 -2.47 22.19 -33.91
C TYR A 426 -1.18 21.40 -34.20
N ARG A 427 -0.28 21.31 -33.22
CA ARG A 427 1.01 20.61 -33.35
C ARG A 427 0.85 19.09 -33.50
N ILE A 428 -0.08 18.47 -32.78
CA ILE A 428 -0.33 17.03 -32.85
C ILE A 428 -1.26 16.62 -34.00
N GLY A 429 -1.80 17.59 -34.75
CA GLY A 429 -2.66 17.34 -35.90
C GLY A 429 -4.14 17.13 -35.59
N ASP A 430 -4.58 17.42 -34.35
CA ASP A 430 -5.99 17.46 -33.99
C ASP A 430 -6.61 18.82 -34.31
N TYR A 431 -6.75 19.06 -35.61
CA TYR A 431 -7.11 20.36 -36.13
C TYR A 431 -8.54 20.80 -35.80
N LEU A 432 -9.46 19.90 -35.43
CA LEU A 432 -10.84 20.28 -35.10
C LEU A 432 -10.89 21.05 -33.77
N TYR A 433 -10.24 20.52 -32.73
CA TYR A 433 -10.20 21.19 -31.42
C TYR A 433 -9.30 22.43 -31.43
N SER A 434 -8.26 22.42 -32.28
CA SER A 434 -7.49 23.64 -32.55
C SER A 434 -8.38 24.74 -33.17
N ALA A 435 -9.19 24.42 -34.19
CA ALA A 435 -10.12 25.36 -34.81
C ALA A 435 -11.19 25.87 -33.83
N LYS A 436 -11.73 25.00 -32.96
CA LYS A 436 -12.70 25.37 -31.90
C LYS A 436 -12.09 26.36 -30.90
N SER A 437 -10.82 26.15 -30.52
CA SER A 437 -10.09 27.03 -29.60
C SER A 437 -9.79 28.38 -30.23
N PHE A 438 -9.21 28.41 -31.44
CA PHE A 438 -8.96 29.66 -32.15
C PHE A 438 -10.24 30.45 -32.44
N ASP A 439 -11.36 29.79 -32.77
CA ASP A 439 -12.68 30.44 -32.90
C ASP A 439 -13.16 31.07 -31.59
N SER A 440 -12.94 30.40 -30.46
CA SER A 440 -13.31 30.93 -29.14
C SER A 440 -12.40 32.09 -28.72
N MET A 441 -11.11 32.04 -29.07
CA MET A 441 -10.16 33.13 -28.85
C MET A 441 -10.48 34.34 -29.73
N GLU A 442 -10.73 34.15 -31.03
CA GLU A 442 -11.15 35.19 -32.00
C GLU A 442 -12.40 35.94 -31.53
N ARG A 443 -13.35 35.22 -30.91
CA ARG A 443 -14.58 35.81 -30.32
C ARG A 443 -14.34 36.58 -29.03
N THR A 444 -13.34 36.18 -28.25
CA THR A 444 -13.03 36.82 -26.96
C THR A 444 -12.17 38.06 -27.17
N GLU A 445 -11.13 37.93 -27.99
CA GLU A 445 -10.22 39.00 -28.38
C GLU A 445 -9.95 38.94 -29.90
N PRO A 446 -10.38 39.94 -30.67
CA PRO A 446 -10.13 39.96 -32.11
C PRO A 446 -8.65 40.20 -32.40
N ASN A 447 -7.92 39.13 -32.74
CA ASN A 447 -6.54 39.17 -33.21
C ASN A 447 -6.45 38.50 -34.60
N PRO A 448 -5.86 39.17 -35.62
CA PRO A 448 -5.66 38.58 -36.94
C PRO A 448 -4.96 37.22 -36.94
N GLU A 449 -4.06 36.96 -35.98
CA GLU A 449 -3.35 35.68 -35.86
C GLU A 449 -4.27 34.50 -35.51
N TYR A 450 -5.37 34.74 -34.78
CA TYR A 450 -6.33 33.69 -34.43
C TYR A 450 -7.15 33.26 -35.64
N TRP A 451 -7.49 34.19 -36.54
CA TRP A 451 -8.07 33.85 -37.83
C TRP A 451 -7.12 33.00 -38.67
N GLU A 452 -5.84 33.38 -38.72
CA GLU A 452 -4.82 32.64 -39.47
C GLU A 452 -4.64 31.21 -38.94
N GLY A 453 -4.57 31.04 -37.62
CA GLY A 453 -4.53 29.73 -36.95
C GLY A 453 -5.80 28.90 -37.18
N LYS A 454 -6.99 29.51 -37.04
CA LYS A 454 -8.29 28.89 -37.30
C LYS A 454 -8.42 28.42 -38.74
N ARG A 455 -8.04 29.26 -39.71
CA ARG A 455 -8.04 28.94 -41.14
C ARG A 455 -7.12 27.76 -41.42
N GLY A 456 -5.89 27.80 -40.91
CA GLY A 456 -4.93 26.70 -41.04
C GLY A 456 -5.48 25.37 -40.50
N ALA A 457 -6.11 25.42 -39.32
CA ALA A 457 -6.72 24.25 -38.69
C ALA A 457 -7.90 23.70 -39.51
N ILE A 458 -8.81 24.55 -40.01
CA ILE A 458 -9.94 24.13 -40.84
C ILE A 458 -9.46 23.44 -42.14
N ILE A 459 -8.41 23.97 -42.76
CA ILE A 459 -7.79 23.33 -43.93
C ILE A 459 -7.11 22.01 -43.54
N GLY A 460 -6.50 21.94 -42.36
CA GLY A 460 -5.98 20.69 -41.78
C GLY A 460 -7.05 19.62 -41.61
N VAL A 461 -8.24 19.98 -41.08
CA VAL A 461 -9.40 19.08 -41.00
C VAL A 461 -9.82 18.61 -42.38
N PHE A 462 -9.95 19.53 -43.35
CA PHE A 462 -10.31 19.18 -44.73
C PHE A 462 -9.30 18.21 -45.34
N LYS A 463 -7.99 18.44 -45.16
CA LYS A 463 -6.93 17.53 -45.61
C LYS A 463 -7.08 16.14 -45.00
N LEU A 464 -7.27 16.04 -43.68
CA LEU A 464 -7.44 14.74 -43.01
C LEU A 464 -8.67 13.98 -43.50
N VAL A 465 -9.80 14.67 -43.75
CA VAL A 465 -11.01 14.04 -44.31
C VAL A 465 -10.78 13.58 -45.74
N VAL A 466 -10.07 14.35 -46.56
CA VAL A 466 -9.67 13.95 -47.93
C VAL A 466 -8.76 12.72 -47.91
N GLU A 467 -7.83 12.64 -46.95
CA GLU A 467 -6.95 11.49 -46.74
C GLU A 467 -7.64 10.30 -46.05
N GLN A 468 -8.95 10.39 -45.74
CA GLN A 468 -9.72 9.38 -44.99
C GLN A 468 -9.17 9.09 -43.58
N LYS A 469 -8.47 10.06 -42.99
CA LYS A 469 -7.96 10.05 -41.62
C LYS A 469 -8.84 10.85 -40.66
N ALA A 470 -10.05 11.24 -41.04
CA ALA A 470 -10.99 11.89 -40.13
C ALA A 470 -12.42 11.68 -40.63
N PRO A 471 -13.41 11.57 -39.73
CA PRO A 471 -14.81 11.42 -40.12
C PRO A 471 -15.35 12.68 -40.80
N LEU A 472 -16.33 12.51 -41.69
CA LEU A 472 -16.94 13.62 -42.44
C LEU A 472 -17.63 14.66 -41.54
N ASP A 473 -18.07 14.24 -40.35
CA ASP A 473 -18.69 15.14 -39.36
C ASP A 473 -17.70 16.18 -38.81
N HIS A 474 -16.39 15.86 -38.73
CA HIS A 474 -15.38 16.87 -38.36
C HIS A 474 -15.31 17.99 -39.40
N LEU A 475 -15.44 17.67 -40.69
CA LEU A 475 -15.49 18.67 -41.74
C LEU A 475 -16.78 19.50 -41.68
N ARG A 476 -17.92 18.89 -41.34
CA ARG A 476 -19.17 19.62 -41.12
C ARG A 476 -19.03 20.64 -39.99
N GLU A 477 -18.46 20.24 -38.85
CA GLU A 477 -18.22 21.16 -37.74
C GLU A 477 -17.21 22.26 -38.10
N ALA A 478 -16.09 21.91 -38.76
CA ALA A 478 -15.10 22.88 -39.21
C ALA A 478 -15.69 23.91 -40.21
N MET A 479 -16.59 23.49 -41.09
CA MET A 479 -17.33 24.38 -41.99
C MET A 479 -18.24 25.35 -41.24
N ILE A 480 -18.91 24.90 -40.17
CA ILE A 480 -19.71 25.78 -39.30
C ILE A 480 -18.81 26.84 -38.64
N LEU A 481 -17.62 26.46 -38.16
CA LEU A 481 -16.67 27.41 -37.57
C LEU A 481 -16.12 28.40 -38.61
N LEU A 482 -15.88 27.94 -39.84
CA LEU A 482 -15.44 28.78 -40.95
C LEU A 482 -16.49 29.85 -41.30
N GLU A 483 -17.74 29.41 -41.50
CA GLU A 483 -18.87 30.24 -41.94
C GLU A 483 -19.34 31.24 -40.88
N ARG A 484 -18.98 31.01 -39.61
CA ARG A 484 -19.21 31.97 -38.51
C ARG A 484 -18.24 33.14 -38.50
N SER A 485 -17.09 33.05 -39.18
CA SER A 485 -16.15 34.17 -39.26
C SER A 485 -16.62 35.21 -40.28
N THR A 486 -16.39 36.49 -39.99
CA THR A 486 -16.71 37.61 -40.89
C THR A 486 -15.60 37.90 -41.89
N HIS A 487 -14.56 37.05 -41.98
CA HIS A 487 -13.41 37.30 -42.82
C HIS A 487 -13.74 37.18 -44.34
N PRO A 488 -13.27 38.10 -45.21
CA PRO A 488 -13.62 38.11 -46.65
C PRO A 488 -13.28 36.83 -47.42
N GLN A 489 -12.32 36.03 -46.93
CA GLN A 489 -11.89 34.78 -47.58
C GLN A 489 -12.82 33.59 -47.33
N VAL A 490 -13.75 33.68 -46.37
CA VAL A 490 -14.62 32.57 -45.95
C VAL A 490 -15.41 32.01 -47.14
N GLU A 491 -16.04 32.88 -47.93
CA GLU A 491 -16.88 32.46 -49.06
C GLU A 491 -16.08 31.71 -50.14
N TYR A 492 -14.87 32.19 -50.43
CA TYR A 492 -13.96 31.55 -51.38
C TYR A 492 -13.56 30.14 -50.92
N ILE A 493 -13.10 30.00 -49.66
CA ILE A 493 -12.65 28.71 -49.09
C ILE A 493 -13.83 27.73 -49.00
N ALA A 494 -14.98 28.18 -48.49
CA ALA A 494 -16.18 27.35 -48.35
C ALA A 494 -16.67 26.84 -49.71
N ASN A 495 -16.65 27.67 -50.75
CA ASN A 495 -17.06 27.27 -52.10
C ASN A 495 -16.13 26.21 -52.71
N ILE A 496 -14.82 26.27 -52.46
CA ILE A 496 -13.87 25.26 -52.90
C ILE A 496 -14.14 23.91 -52.21
N ILE A 497 -14.28 23.91 -50.88
CA ILE A 497 -14.55 22.69 -50.10
C ILE A 497 -15.87 22.06 -50.55
N ARG A 498 -16.95 22.86 -50.68
CA ARG A 498 -18.25 22.37 -51.17
C ARG A 498 -18.18 21.82 -52.59
N LYS A 499 -17.41 22.45 -53.49
CA LYS A 499 -17.21 21.98 -54.86
C LYS A 499 -16.49 20.62 -54.90
N TYR A 500 -15.53 20.41 -54.00
CA TYR A 500 -14.87 19.12 -53.81
C TYR A 500 -15.86 18.06 -53.31
N ILE A 501 -16.58 18.34 -52.22
CA ILE A 501 -17.61 17.45 -51.65
C ILE A 501 -18.62 17.01 -52.72
N ARG A 502 -19.12 17.95 -53.55
CA ARG A 502 -20.06 17.67 -54.66
C ARG A 502 -19.47 16.79 -55.77
N ARG A 503 -18.16 16.86 -56.02
CA ARG A 503 -17.48 16.02 -57.02
C ARG A 503 -17.21 14.60 -56.52
N THR A 504 -16.88 14.45 -55.23
CA THR A 504 -16.47 13.17 -54.64
C THR A 504 -17.65 12.32 -54.14
N LEU A 505 -18.77 12.93 -53.73
CA LEU A 505 -19.97 12.22 -53.24
C LEU A 505 -20.90 11.65 -54.33
N ASN A 506 -20.52 11.72 -55.61
CA ASN A 506 -21.35 11.25 -56.72
C ASN A 506 -21.33 9.73 -56.92
N THR A 507 -20.63 8.97 -56.08
CA THR A 507 -20.69 7.50 -56.05
C THR A 507 -20.96 7.00 -54.62
N ALA A 508 -22.03 6.21 -54.48
CA ALA A 508 -22.45 5.41 -53.33
C ALA A 508 -23.11 6.06 -52.09
N TYR A 509 -22.84 7.31 -51.69
CA TYR A 509 -23.32 7.82 -50.38
C TYR A 509 -24.68 8.55 -50.36
N LEU A 510 -25.27 8.84 -51.52
CA LEU A 510 -26.50 9.66 -51.60
C LEU A 510 -27.78 8.93 -51.15
N ALA A 511 -27.79 7.59 -51.13
CA ALA A 511 -28.98 6.80 -50.77
C ALA A 511 -29.21 6.72 -49.25
N ILE A 512 -28.14 6.64 -48.47
CA ILE A 512 -28.22 6.52 -47.00
C ILE A 512 -28.50 7.88 -46.36
N PHE A 513 -27.94 8.96 -46.93
CA PHE A 513 -28.13 10.31 -46.41
C PHE A 513 -29.54 10.87 -46.69
N LYS A 514 -30.20 10.48 -47.80
CA LYS A 514 -31.60 10.85 -48.07
C LYS A 514 -32.61 10.08 -47.20
N PHE A 515 -32.28 8.89 -46.73
CA PHE A 515 -33.16 8.09 -45.88
C PHE A 515 -33.17 8.58 -44.41
N LEU A 516 -32.07 9.16 -43.95
CA LEU A 516 -31.93 9.70 -42.58
C LEU A 516 -32.42 11.15 -42.43
N LEU A 517 -32.72 11.85 -43.53
CA LEU A 517 -33.24 13.23 -43.54
C LEU A 517 -34.77 13.33 -43.65
N LEU A 518 -35.50 12.20 -43.57
CA LEU A 518 -36.97 12.14 -43.67
C LEU A 518 -37.67 11.72 -42.37
N LEU A 519 -36.98 11.69 -41.24
CA LEU A 519 -37.57 11.39 -39.94
C LEU A 519 -37.22 12.48 -38.91
N GLU A 520 -37.79 13.67 -39.12
CA GLU A 520 -37.98 14.68 -38.08
C GLU A 520 -39.46 15.10 -38.07
N ASP A 521 -40.29 14.36 -37.34
CA ASP A 521 -41.50 14.88 -36.69
C ASP A 521 -42.11 13.79 -35.78
N PHE A 522 -41.67 13.75 -34.52
CA PHE A 522 -42.36 13.00 -33.46
C PHE A 522 -42.30 13.77 -32.13
N SER A 523 -42.86 14.98 -32.14
CA SER A 523 -43.10 15.81 -30.94
C SER A 523 -44.58 16.09 -30.67
N VAL A 524 -45.50 15.26 -31.20
CA VAL A 524 -46.96 15.45 -30.98
C VAL A 524 -47.73 14.17 -30.57
N TRP A 525 -47.09 13.01 -30.36
CA TRP A 525 -47.82 11.76 -30.02
C TRP A 525 -47.49 11.07 -28.69
N LEU A 526 -46.71 11.69 -27.80
CA LEU A 526 -46.44 11.12 -26.46
C LEU A 526 -47.29 11.74 -25.33
N PHE A 527 -48.40 12.40 -25.67
CA PHE A 527 -49.40 12.88 -24.70
C PHE A 527 -50.78 12.23 -24.89
N ALA A 528 -50.92 11.27 -25.80
CA ALA A 528 -52.19 10.60 -26.11
C ALA A 528 -52.20 9.07 -25.85
N LEU A 529 -51.14 8.50 -25.28
CA LEU A 529 -51.06 7.06 -25.00
C LEU A 529 -50.72 6.72 -23.53
N THR A 530 -51.27 7.51 -22.61
CA THR A 530 -51.29 7.26 -21.15
C THR A 530 -52.73 7.29 -20.59
N ALA A 531 -53.73 7.02 -21.44
CA ALA A 531 -55.15 7.04 -21.03
C ALA A 531 -55.97 5.79 -21.43
N ALA A 532 -55.34 4.74 -21.96
CA ALA A 532 -55.96 3.43 -22.16
C ALA A 532 -54.83 2.39 -22.16
N ILE A 533 -54.52 1.72 -21.05
CA ILE A 533 -55.20 0.51 -20.62
C ILE A 533 -55.01 0.41 -19.10
N PHE A 534 -55.98 0.96 -18.36
CA PHE A 534 -56.23 0.64 -16.97
C PHE A 534 -57.74 0.53 -16.85
N LEU A 535 -58.30 -0.65 -17.18
CA LEU A 535 -59.63 -1.14 -16.77
C LEU A 535 -59.85 -2.52 -17.41
N GLY A 536 -59.80 -3.56 -16.58
CA GLY A 536 -60.02 -4.93 -17.01
C GLY A 536 -59.75 -5.94 -15.89
N ARG A 537 -60.42 -5.78 -14.74
CA ARG A 537 -60.45 -6.77 -13.66
C ARG A 537 -61.89 -7.27 -13.50
N LYS A 538 -62.10 -8.59 -13.65
CA LYS A 538 -62.82 -9.52 -12.74
C LYS A 538 -63.62 -10.63 -13.45
N SER A 539 -63.36 -11.89 -13.09
CA SER A 539 -64.27 -12.80 -12.36
C SER A 539 -63.44 -14.05 -11.96
N GLU A 540 -63.20 -14.39 -10.68
CA GLU A 540 -64.03 -14.99 -9.61
C GLU A 540 -64.48 -16.46 -9.83
N LYS A 541 -63.88 -17.39 -9.06
CA LYS A 541 -64.50 -18.39 -8.14
C LYS A 541 -63.44 -19.41 -7.67
N LEU A 542 -63.07 -19.44 -6.37
CA LEU A 542 -63.67 -20.15 -5.22
C LEU A 542 -63.27 -21.64 -5.12
N ASN A 543 -62.42 -21.98 -4.14
CA ASN A 543 -62.80 -22.91 -3.08
C ASN A 543 -61.85 -22.86 -1.86
N ASP A 544 -62.49 -22.72 -0.71
CA ASP A 544 -61.95 -22.72 0.66
C ASP A 544 -61.61 -24.14 1.17
N GLY A 545 -60.74 -24.21 2.18
CA GLY A 545 -60.96 -25.18 3.26
C GLY A 545 -59.75 -25.61 4.09
N LYS A 546 -59.56 -24.94 5.25
CA LYS A 546 -59.14 -25.48 6.57
C LYS A 546 -57.69 -26.01 6.70
N ASN A 547 -56.94 -25.87 7.80
CA ASN A 547 -57.19 -25.40 9.16
C ASN A 547 -55.84 -25.08 9.84
N ALA A 548 -55.90 -24.25 10.88
CA ALA A 548 -54.83 -23.95 11.81
C ALA A 548 -54.36 -25.16 12.64
N ASN A 549 -53.09 -25.17 13.03
CA ASN A 549 -52.70 -25.32 14.45
C ASN A 549 -51.22 -24.95 14.68
N LEU A 550 -51.05 -24.00 15.60
CA LEU A 550 -49.80 -23.63 16.24
C LEU A 550 -49.40 -24.66 17.30
N ALA A 551 -48.09 -24.70 17.56
CA ALA A 551 -47.45 -25.01 18.84
C ALA A 551 -47.51 -26.45 19.34
N GLN A 552 -46.37 -27.15 19.24
CA GLN A 552 -45.59 -27.73 20.35
C GLN A 552 -44.66 -28.81 19.78
N THR A 553 -43.35 -28.56 19.79
CA THR A 553 -42.36 -29.55 20.26
C THR A 553 -41.05 -28.83 20.48
N SER A 554 -40.77 -28.60 21.75
CA SER A 554 -39.47 -28.27 22.30
C SER A 554 -38.50 -29.46 22.18
N ALA A 555 -37.22 -29.11 22.08
CA ALA A 555 -36.05 -29.85 22.55
C ALA A 555 -35.82 -31.29 22.03
N LYS A 556 -35.10 -31.39 20.91
CA LYS A 556 -34.04 -32.40 20.74
C LYS A 556 -32.83 -31.76 20.06
N SER A 557 -31.78 -31.49 20.85
CA SER A 557 -30.47 -31.11 20.33
C SER A 557 -29.89 -32.28 19.53
N ALA A 558 -29.87 -32.17 18.21
CA ALA A 558 -29.12 -33.08 17.37
C ALA A 558 -27.62 -32.76 17.48
N LYS A 559 -26.80 -33.77 17.79
CA LYS A 559 -25.34 -33.71 17.65
C LYS A 559 -25.01 -33.48 16.16
N VAL A 560 -24.62 -32.26 15.79
CA VAL A 560 -24.20 -31.90 14.41
C VAL A 560 -22.67 -31.92 14.24
N GLY A 561 -21.90 -32.14 15.32
CA GLY A 561 -20.43 -32.25 15.22
C GLY A 561 -19.96 -33.62 14.75
N MET A 562 -19.13 -33.66 13.69
CA MET A 562 -18.34 -34.85 13.33
C MET A 562 -17.17 -35.03 14.31
N ASP A 563 -16.71 -36.27 14.53
CA ASP A 563 -15.63 -36.56 15.49
C ASP A 563 -14.30 -35.92 15.05
N TRP A 564 -13.79 -34.99 15.86
CA TRP A 564 -12.56 -34.23 15.61
C TRP A 564 -11.32 -35.13 15.53
N ARG A 565 -11.34 -36.31 16.17
CA ARG A 565 -10.26 -37.31 16.10
C ARG A 565 -10.04 -37.87 14.70
N ALA A 566 -11.05 -37.78 13.82
CA ALA A 566 -10.91 -38.16 12.42
C ALA A 566 -10.00 -37.20 11.63
N SER A 567 -9.79 -35.97 12.10
CA SER A 567 -8.89 -34.99 11.49
C SER A 567 -7.42 -35.16 11.91
N GLU A 568 -7.14 -35.78 13.07
CA GLU A 568 -5.78 -36.03 13.54
C GLU A 568 -5.03 -37.06 12.68
N ASN A 569 -5.77 -37.98 12.04
CA ASN A 569 -5.20 -39.08 11.26
C ASN A 569 -5.23 -38.83 9.74
N ASP A 570 -5.79 -37.72 9.28
CA ASP A 570 -5.92 -37.40 7.85
C ASP A 570 -5.58 -35.93 7.61
N PRO A 571 -4.33 -35.63 7.18
CA PRO A 571 -3.89 -34.25 6.94
C PRO A 571 -4.75 -33.49 5.92
N CYS A 572 -5.45 -34.18 5.02
CA CYS A 572 -6.36 -33.56 4.05
C CYS A 572 -7.62 -32.97 4.69
N LYS A 573 -7.97 -33.39 5.92
CA LYS A 573 -9.10 -32.88 6.72
C LYS A 573 -8.67 -31.88 7.80
N GLN A 574 -7.37 -31.60 7.92
CA GLN A 574 -6.82 -30.76 8.96
C GLN A 574 -6.92 -29.26 8.60
N VAL A 575 -7.14 -28.43 9.63
CA VAL A 575 -6.94 -26.98 9.54
C VAL A 575 -5.57 -26.65 10.12
N PHE A 576 -4.70 -26.08 9.29
CA PHE A 576 -3.34 -25.70 9.67
C PHE A 576 -3.30 -24.27 10.19
N ALA A 577 -2.47 -24.01 11.20
CA ALA A 577 -2.42 -22.72 11.89
C ALA A 577 -1.01 -22.10 11.82
N ASN A 578 -0.89 -20.98 11.11
CA ASN A 578 0.32 -20.15 11.11
C ASN A 578 0.34 -19.19 12.30
N ARG A 579 -0.85 -18.78 12.79
CA ARG A 579 -1.02 -17.96 13.99
C ARG A 579 -2.16 -18.49 14.83
N SER A 580 -2.00 -18.41 16.16
CA SER A 580 -2.99 -18.98 17.07
C SER A 580 -4.35 -18.28 16.97
N VAL A 581 -5.42 -19.02 16.64
CA VAL A 581 -6.80 -18.52 16.52
C VAL A 581 -7.67 -19.22 17.55
N TYR A 582 -8.29 -18.45 18.43
CA TYR A 582 -9.29 -18.99 19.35
C TYR A 582 -10.69 -18.79 18.78
N LEU A 583 -11.32 -19.87 18.30
CA LEU A 583 -12.62 -19.78 17.63
C LEU A 583 -13.71 -19.21 18.54
N GLN A 584 -13.62 -19.41 19.86
CA GLN A 584 -14.59 -18.84 20.82
C GLN A 584 -14.62 -17.30 20.78
N LYS A 585 -13.55 -16.64 20.31
CA LYS A 585 -13.50 -15.17 20.18
C LYS A 585 -14.05 -14.68 18.84
N ILE A 586 -14.32 -15.57 17.90
CA ILE A 586 -14.88 -15.23 16.58
C ILE A 586 -16.39 -15.14 16.71
N ARG A 587 -16.96 -14.05 16.22
CA ARG A 587 -18.41 -13.83 16.18
C ARG A 587 -18.95 -13.76 14.76
N TYR A 588 -18.11 -13.41 13.79
CA TYR A 588 -18.50 -13.20 12.41
C TYR A 588 -17.68 -14.10 11.50
N TYR A 589 -18.36 -14.91 10.69
CA TYR A 589 -17.77 -15.85 9.75
C TYR A 589 -18.14 -15.42 8.33
N GLY A 590 -17.17 -14.88 7.62
CA GLY A 590 -17.35 -14.42 6.26
C GLY A 590 -16.80 -15.40 5.24
N PHE A 591 -17.51 -15.60 4.14
CA PHE A 591 -17.13 -16.53 3.09
C PHE A 591 -17.08 -15.81 1.73
N ASP A 592 -16.03 -16.07 0.96
CA ASP A 592 -16.13 -15.95 -0.49
C ASP A 592 -16.90 -17.13 -1.09
N MET A 593 -17.39 -16.97 -2.32
CA MET A 593 -18.11 -18.03 -3.05
C MET A 593 -17.16 -18.85 -3.91
N ASP A 594 -16.62 -18.24 -4.97
CA ASP A 594 -15.84 -18.92 -6.00
C ASP A 594 -14.56 -19.50 -5.41
N PHE A 595 -14.24 -20.77 -5.73
CA PHE A 595 -13.12 -21.55 -5.20
C PHE A 595 -13.04 -21.69 -3.65
N THR A 596 -14.02 -21.16 -2.93
CA THR A 596 -14.09 -21.19 -1.46
C THR A 596 -15.25 -22.06 -1.00
N LEU A 597 -16.49 -21.66 -1.31
CA LEU A 597 -17.68 -22.49 -1.13
C LEU A 597 -17.94 -23.34 -2.38
N ALA A 598 -17.83 -22.74 -3.56
CA ALA A 598 -18.00 -23.36 -4.86
C ALA A 598 -16.64 -23.73 -5.45
N ILE A 599 -16.16 -24.94 -5.19
CA ILE A 599 -14.89 -25.42 -5.75
C ILE A 599 -15.16 -25.96 -7.16
N TYR A 600 -14.51 -25.37 -8.16
CA TYR A 600 -14.62 -25.82 -9.54
C TYR A 600 -13.80 -27.09 -9.79
N LYS A 601 -14.29 -27.97 -10.66
CA LYS A 601 -13.62 -29.22 -11.06
C LYS A 601 -12.50 -28.92 -12.07
N SER A 602 -11.31 -29.42 -11.77
CA SER A 602 -10.14 -29.38 -12.65
C SER A 602 -9.88 -30.79 -13.21
N PRO A 603 -9.65 -30.95 -14.53
CA PRO A 603 -9.37 -29.90 -15.51
C PRO A 603 -10.59 -29.36 -16.28
N GLU A 604 -11.82 -29.84 -16.02
CA GLU A 604 -12.98 -29.51 -16.86
C GLU A 604 -13.27 -28.01 -16.94
N TYR A 605 -13.19 -27.30 -15.82
CA TYR A 605 -13.38 -25.84 -15.78
C TYR A 605 -12.19 -25.09 -16.39
N ASP A 606 -10.96 -25.58 -16.18
CA ASP A 606 -9.75 -24.96 -16.73
C ASP A 606 -9.75 -25.03 -18.27
N ILE A 607 -10.18 -26.16 -18.83
CA ILE A 607 -10.35 -26.36 -20.27
C ILE A 607 -11.40 -25.40 -20.82
N LEU A 608 -12.54 -25.24 -20.12
CA LEU A 608 -13.59 -24.31 -20.54
C LEU A 608 -13.06 -22.86 -20.62
N LEU A 609 -12.34 -22.41 -19.60
CA LEU A 609 -11.70 -21.09 -19.59
C LEU A 609 -10.68 -20.96 -20.71
N TYR A 610 -9.77 -21.93 -20.83
CA TYR A 610 -8.73 -21.94 -21.86
C TYR A 610 -9.33 -21.81 -23.27
N SER A 611 -10.31 -22.64 -23.61
CA SER A 611 -10.95 -22.62 -24.92
C SER A 611 -11.67 -21.29 -25.20
N ASN A 612 -12.36 -20.72 -24.20
CA ASN A 612 -13.02 -19.43 -24.36
C ASN A 612 -12.03 -18.28 -24.58
N ILE A 613 -10.89 -18.27 -23.87
CA ILE A 613 -9.84 -17.26 -24.06
C ILE A 613 -9.21 -17.39 -25.45
N ILE A 614 -8.86 -18.61 -25.89
CA ILE A 614 -8.31 -18.85 -27.23
C ILE A 614 -9.30 -18.42 -28.32
N ASN A 615 -10.58 -18.78 -28.18
CA ASN A 615 -11.60 -18.35 -29.13
C ASN A 615 -11.75 -16.83 -29.17
N ARG A 616 -11.67 -16.14 -28.03
CA ARG A 616 -11.70 -14.67 -28.00
C ARG A 616 -10.49 -14.05 -28.68
N LEU A 617 -9.28 -14.58 -28.45
CA LEU A 617 -8.07 -14.09 -29.12
C LEU A 617 -8.16 -14.25 -30.63
N ILE A 618 -8.66 -15.40 -31.10
CA ILE A 618 -8.89 -15.65 -32.52
C ILE A 618 -9.85 -14.61 -33.12
N LEU A 619 -10.94 -14.29 -32.43
CA LEU A 619 -11.87 -13.22 -32.85
C LEU A 619 -11.21 -11.83 -32.89
N LEU A 620 -10.14 -11.61 -32.11
CA LEU A 620 -9.33 -10.39 -32.15
C LEU A 620 -8.26 -10.39 -33.26
N GLY A 621 -8.20 -11.45 -34.08
CA GLY A 621 -7.28 -11.57 -35.20
C GLY A 621 -6.06 -12.47 -34.95
N TYR A 622 -6.02 -13.18 -33.82
CA TYR A 622 -4.97 -14.19 -33.60
C TYR A 622 -5.16 -15.42 -34.51
N PRO A 623 -4.08 -16.18 -34.82
CA PRO A 623 -4.15 -17.27 -35.78
C PRO A 623 -5.04 -18.45 -35.33
N GLU A 624 -5.81 -19.02 -36.26
CA GLU A 624 -6.72 -20.15 -36.00
C GLU A 624 -5.99 -21.41 -35.51
N GLN A 625 -4.71 -21.55 -35.87
CA GLN A 625 -3.83 -22.64 -35.46
C GLN A 625 -3.69 -22.75 -33.94
N LEU A 626 -4.00 -21.69 -33.18
CA LEU A 626 -4.00 -21.73 -31.72
C LEU A 626 -4.99 -22.76 -31.15
N ARG A 627 -6.06 -23.12 -31.88
CA ARG A 627 -6.99 -24.20 -31.47
C ARG A 627 -6.35 -25.58 -31.44
N CYS A 628 -5.24 -25.78 -32.14
CA CYS A 628 -4.55 -27.07 -32.21
C CYS A 628 -3.75 -27.37 -30.92
N PHE A 629 -3.54 -26.39 -30.04
CA PHE A 629 -2.84 -26.60 -28.78
C PHE A 629 -3.81 -27.11 -27.71
N PRO A 630 -3.64 -28.36 -27.22
CA PRO A 630 -4.48 -28.88 -26.15
C PRO A 630 -4.10 -28.23 -24.81
N TYR A 631 -5.07 -28.10 -23.92
CA TYR A 631 -4.78 -27.74 -22.53
C TYR A 631 -4.06 -28.89 -21.82
N GLU A 632 -2.92 -28.61 -21.19
CA GLU A 632 -2.16 -29.56 -20.40
C GLU A 632 -2.34 -29.28 -18.90
N GLN A 633 -3.02 -30.21 -18.22
CA GLN A 633 -3.19 -30.15 -16.76
C GLN A 633 -1.81 -30.23 -16.08
N ASP A 634 -1.66 -29.52 -14.96
CA ASP A 634 -0.43 -29.52 -14.16
C ASP A 634 0.84 -28.99 -14.87
N PHE A 635 0.67 -28.25 -15.98
CA PHE A 635 1.79 -27.54 -16.58
C PHE A 635 2.13 -26.27 -15.79
N VAL A 636 1.11 -25.47 -15.47
CA VAL A 636 1.23 -24.24 -14.69
C VAL A 636 0.62 -24.41 -13.31
N ILE A 637 1.12 -23.64 -12.35
CA ILE A 637 0.61 -23.61 -10.97
C ILE A 637 0.28 -22.17 -10.59
N ARG A 638 -0.49 -22.01 -9.52
CA ARG A 638 -0.76 -20.72 -8.91
C ARG A 638 0.50 -20.11 -8.29
N GLY A 639 0.54 -18.78 -8.20
CA GLY A 639 1.62 -18.00 -7.60
C GLY A 639 2.81 -17.71 -8.53
N LEU A 640 2.73 -18.06 -9.81
CA LEU A 640 3.78 -17.77 -10.79
C LEU A 640 3.77 -16.30 -11.23
N TRP A 641 4.94 -15.83 -11.66
CA TRP A 641 5.19 -14.46 -12.10
C TRP A 641 5.45 -14.47 -13.60
N PHE A 642 4.58 -13.83 -14.38
CA PHE A 642 4.80 -13.66 -15.81
C PHE A 642 5.47 -12.31 -16.06
N ASP A 643 6.73 -12.34 -16.50
CA ASP A 643 7.47 -11.16 -16.94
C ASP A 643 7.02 -10.75 -18.35
N ARG A 644 6.34 -9.62 -18.42
CA ARG A 644 5.78 -9.05 -19.65
C ARG A 644 6.87 -8.55 -20.60
N THR A 645 8.08 -8.30 -20.11
CA THR A 645 9.20 -7.78 -20.90
C THR A 645 9.79 -8.87 -21.76
N PHE A 646 10.13 -10.01 -21.15
CA PHE A 646 10.85 -11.10 -21.82
C PHE A 646 9.98 -12.34 -22.08
N GLY A 647 8.69 -12.30 -21.76
CA GLY A 647 7.76 -13.41 -22.00
C GLY A 647 8.08 -14.66 -21.17
N ASN A 648 8.69 -14.47 -19.99
CA ASN A 648 9.14 -15.57 -19.13
C ASN A 648 8.14 -15.81 -18.00
N LEU A 649 7.81 -17.07 -17.75
CA LEU A 649 7.05 -17.47 -16.58
C LEU A 649 8.03 -17.96 -15.50
N LEU A 650 7.96 -17.33 -14.34
CA LEU A 650 8.96 -17.45 -13.29
C LEU A 650 8.31 -17.91 -11.98
N LYS A 651 8.95 -18.87 -11.34
CA LYS A 651 8.70 -19.24 -9.96
C LYS A 651 9.75 -18.55 -9.09
N VAL A 652 9.31 -17.77 -8.12
CA VAL A 652 10.19 -16.96 -7.27
C VAL A 652 9.98 -17.27 -5.80
N ASP A 653 10.98 -16.99 -4.96
CA ASP A 653 10.87 -17.07 -3.49
C ASP A 653 10.30 -15.78 -2.86
N GLY A 654 10.13 -15.79 -1.54
CA GLY A 654 9.61 -14.64 -0.77
C GLY A 654 10.44 -13.35 -0.87
N PHE A 655 11.67 -13.43 -1.38
CA PHE A 655 12.54 -12.28 -1.57
C PHE A 655 12.57 -11.79 -3.02
N GLY A 656 12.07 -12.57 -3.99
CA GLY A 656 12.10 -12.25 -5.42
C GLY A 656 13.22 -12.96 -6.19
N ASN A 657 13.93 -13.92 -5.57
CA ASN A 657 14.91 -14.72 -6.29
C ASN A 657 14.22 -15.76 -7.17
N ILE A 658 14.74 -15.96 -8.38
CA ILE A 658 14.21 -16.92 -9.34
C ILE A 658 14.61 -18.35 -8.92
N LEU A 659 13.61 -19.20 -8.74
CA LEU A 659 13.73 -20.63 -8.44
C LEU A 659 13.76 -21.46 -9.73
N VAL A 660 12.72 -21.26 -10.55
CA VAL A 660 12.50 -21.95 -11.83
C VAL A 660 11.98 -20.93 -12.82
N GLY A 661 12.36 -21.04 -14.08
CA GLY A 661 11.84 -20.19 -15.14
C GLY A 661 11.61 -20.99 -16.41
N ILE A 662 10.54 -20.67 -17.14
CA ILE A 662 10.23 -21.22 -18.45
C ILE A 662 9.95 -20.09 -19.44
N HIS A 663 10.22 -20.35 -20.71
CA HIS A 663 9.93 -19.47 -21.83
C HIS A 663 9.24 -20.29 -22.92
N GLY A 664 7.97 -19.98 -23.18
CA GLY A 664 7.06 -20.91 -23.83
C GLY A 664 7.09 -22.26 -23.10
N TYR A 665 7.30 -23.35 -23.82
CA TYR A 665 7.37 -24.70 -23.21
C TYR A 665 8.75 -25.14 -22.73
N ASN A 666 9.77 -24.30 -22.83
CA ASN A 666 11.15 -24.67 -22.53
C ASN A 666 11.62 -24.10 -21.19
N TYR A 667 12.32 -24.90 -20.41
CA TYR A 667 13.01 -24.39 -19.23
C TYR A 667 14.10 -23.40 -19.63
N LEU A 668 14.17 -22.27 -18.91
CA LEU A 668 15.24 -21.30 -19.07
C LEU A 668 16.55 -21.89 -18.55
N ARG A 669 17.59 -21.85 -19.39
CA ARG A 669 18.93 -22.23 -18.95
C ARG A 669 19.49 -21.14 -18.03
N ARG A 670 20.47 -21.51 -17.20
CA ARG A 670 21.14 -20.55 -16.31
C ARG A 670 21.79 -19.38 -17.04
N SER A 671 22.29 -19.60 -18.26
CA SER A 671 22.79 -18.55 -19.14
C SER A 671 21.71 -17.53 -19.48
N ASP A 672 20.52 -18.04 -19.81
CA ASP A 672 19.39 -17.24 -20.29
C ASP A 672 18.77 -16.46 -19.11
N ILE A 673 18.66 -17.11 -17.93
CA ILE A 673 18.29 -16.42 -16.68
C ILE A 673 19.30 -15.33 -16.34
N LYS A 674 20.62 -15.58 -16.44
CA LYS A 674 21.62 -14.55 -16.15
C LYS A 674 21.59 -13.41 -17.18
N LYS A 675 21.24 -13.70 -18.43
CA LYS A 675 21.12 -12.70 -19.49
C LYS A 675 19.97 -11.74 -19.21
N HIS A 676 18.79 -12.25 -18.90
CA HIS A 676 17.59 -11.44 -18.65
C HIS A 676 17.54 -10.90 -17.21
N TYR A 677 18.10 -11.64 -16.26
CA TYR A 677 18.11 -11.35 -14.82
C TYR A 677 19.53 -11.54 -14.25
N PRO A 678 20.44 -10.56 -14.39
CA PRO A 678 21.84 -10.69 -13.97
C PRO A 678 22.04 -11.16 -12.53
N ASN A 679 21.18 -10.68 -11.61
CA ASN A 679 21.21 -11.06 -10.19
C ASN A 679 20.31 -12.27 -9.87
N LYS A 680 19.74 -12.94 -10.88
CA LYS A 680 18.73 -14.01 -10.74
C LYS A 680 17.58 -13.61 -9.82
N PHE A 681 17.20 -12.35 -9.90
CA PHE A 681 16.34 -11.68 -8.94
C PHE A 681 15.46 -10.70 -9.69
N ILE A 682 14.19 -10.61 -9.28
CA ILE A 682 13.27 -9.59 -9.72
C ILE A 682 12.87 -8.77 -8.50
N SER A 683 13.10 -7.47 -8.60
CA SER A 683 12.75 -6.54 -7.52
C SER A 683 11.23 -6.39 -7.41
N LEU A 684 10.74 -6.40 -6.17
CA LEU A 684 9.35 -6.05 -5.86
C LEU A 684 8.96 -4.63 -6.33
N ARG A 685 9.93 -3.76 -6.63
CA ARG A 685 9.70 -2.43 -7.21
C ARG A 685 9.36 -2.46 -8.72
N HIS A 686 9.68 -3.55 -9.42
CA HIS A 686 9.44 -3.73 -10.85
C HIS A 686 8.18 -4.57 -11.14
N LEU A 687 7.32 -4.77 -10.13
CA LEU A 687 6.07 -5.52 -10.27
C LEU A 687 5.11 -4.93 -11.32
N GLU A 688 5.29 -3.66 -11.74
CA GLU A 688 4.50 -3.06 -12.83
C GLU A 688 4.62 -3.82 -14.16
N ASN A 689 5.77 -4.47 -14.40
CA ASN A 689 6.02 -5.27 -15.59
C ASN A 689 5.80 -6.78 -15.36
N VAL A 690 5.28 -7.18 -14.19
CA VAL A 690 5.08 -8.57 -13.82
C VAL A 690 3.62 -8.83 -13.48
N LEU A 691 3.03 -9.85 -14.10
CA LEU A 691 1.71 -10.35 -13.71
C LEU A 691 1.90 -11.47 -12.68
N VAL A 692 1.35 -11.28 -11.48
CA VAL A 692 1.40 -12.29 -10.41
C VAL A 692 0.10 -13.09 -10.40
N MET A 693 0.19 -14.37 -10.76
CA MET A 693 -0.95 -15.26 -11.02
C MET A 693 -1.46 -15.90 -9.71
N ASN A 694 -2.12 -15.13 -8.86
CA ASN A 694 -2.47 -15.50 -7.48
C ASN A 694 -3.83 -16.18 -7.32
N SER A 695 -4.65 -16.20 -8.37
CA SER A 695 -5.98 -16.79 -8.39
C SER A 695 -5.97 -18.14 -9.10
N LEU A 696 -6.89 -19.03 -8.72
CA LEU A 696 -7.13 -20.27 -9.47
C LEU A 696 -7.69 -20.00 -10.87
N PHE A 697 -8.40 -18.88 -11.05
CA PHE A 697 -8.82 -18.41 -12.38
C PHE A 697 -7.62 -18.06 -13.28
N ASP A 698 -6.46 -17.73 -12.71
CA ASP A 698 -5.27 -17.34 -13.48
C ASP A 698 -4.57 -18.55 -14.12
N ILE A 699 -4.88 -19.80 -13.72
CA ILE A 699 -4.22 -21.00 -14.24
C ILE A 699 -4.41 -21.11 -15.76
N ALA A 700 -5.65 -21.05 -16.25
CA ALA A 700 -5.93 -21.12 -17.68
C ALA A 700 -5.29 -19.96 -18.45
N HIS A 701 -5.41 -18.74 -17.92
CA HIS A 701 -4.76 -17.54 -18.46
C HIS A 701 -3.24 -17.70 -18.58
N THR A 702 -2.58 -18.20 -17.54
CA THR A 702 -1.13 -18.42 -17.51
C THR A 702 -0.70 -19.44 -18.57
N TYR A 703 -1.49 -20.48 -18.77
CA TYR A 703 -1.23 -21.48 -19.80
C TYR A 703 -1.43 -20.92 -21.23
N VAL A 704 -2.44 -20.05 -21.44
CA VAL A 704 -2.63 -19.33 -22.71
C VAL A 704 -1.39 -18.48 -23.03
N LEU A 705 -0.91 -17.67 -22.09
CA LEU A 705 0.30 -16.86 -22.29
C LEU A 705 1.48 -17.74 -22.71
N THR A 706 1.72 -18.81 -21.97
CA THR A 706 2.80 -19.76 -22.26
C THR A 706 2.67 -20.36 -23.66
N THR A 707 1.45 -20.70 -24.07
CA THR A 707 1.13 -21.25 -25.40
C THR A 707 1.38 -20.23 -26.49
N LEU A 708 0.98 -18.96 -26.31
CA LEU A 708 1.24 -17.89 -27.28
C LEU A 708 2.74 -17.65 -27.46
N ILE A 709 3.50 -17.54 -26.36
CA ILE A 709 4.96 -17.39 -26.43
C ILE A 709 5.57 -18.55 -27.21
N HIS A 710 5.18 -19.79 -26.88
CA HIS A 710 5.65 -20.97 -27.59
C HIS A 710 5.29 -20.96 -29.08
N TYR A 711 4.06 -20.60 -29.43
CA TYR A 711 3.61 -20.53 -30.81
C TYR A 711 4.41 -19.51 -31.62
N PHE A 712 4.43 -18.25 -31.17
CA PHE A 712 5.07 -17.17 -31.92
C PHE A 712 6.59 -17.35 -32.05
N ASP A 713 7.24 -17.89 -31.03
CA ASP A 713 8.68 -18.13 -31.05
C ASP A 713 9.15 -19.22 -32.02
N ASN A 714 8.27 -20.18 -32.32
CA ASN A 714 8.62 -21.37 -33.10
C ASN A 714 7.94 -21.39 -34.48
N HIS A 715 7.08 -20.42 -34.76
CA HIS A 715 6.36 -20.34 -36.02
C HIS A 715 7.22 -19.68 -37.09
N LYS A 716 7.29 -20.30 -38.28
CA LYS A 716 8.23 -19.94 -39.37
C LYS A 716 8.11 -18.50 -39.89
N ASN A 717 6.95 -17.87 -39.69
CA ASN A 717 6.68 -16.50 -40.16
C ASN A 717 7.09 -15.41 -39.16
N TYR A 718 7.62 -15.80 -37.99
CA TYR A 718 7.98 -14.87 -36.93
C TYR A 718 9.44 -15.07 -36.54
N GLU A 719 10.17 -13.97 -36.38
CA GLU A 719 11.55 -13.97 -35.92
C GLU A 719 11.64 -13.26 -34.58
N ARG A 720 12.35 -13.84 -33.60
CA ARG A 720 12.57 -13.21 -32.30
C ARG A 720 13.30 -11.87 -32.47
N THR A 721 12.88 -10.85 -31.75
CA THR A 721 13.58 -9.57 -31.74
C THR A 721 14.97 -9.69 -31.10
N SER A 722 15.90 -8.84 -31.52
CA SER A 722 17.31 -8.89 -31.07
C SER A 722 17.47 -8.60 -29.58
N ASP A 723 16.60 -7.78 -29.02
CA ASP A 723 16.50 -7.45 -27.60
C ASP A 723 15.76 -8.53 -26.77
N GLY A 724 15.10 -9.50 -27.44
CA GLY A 724 14.38 -10.59 -26.79
C GLY A 724 13.04 -10.21 -26.17
N THR A 725 12.46 -9.08 -26.56
CA THR A 725 11.21 -8.55 -25.98
C THR A 725 9.94 -8.92 -26.76
N GLY A 726 10.09 -9.65 -27.87
CA GLY A 726 8.97 -10.13 -28.67
C GLY A 726 9.40 -10.85 -29.94
N VAL A 727 8.48 -10.86 -30.91
CA VAL A 727 8.72 -11.38 -32.26
C VAL A 727 8.39 -10.34 -33.32
N ARG A 728 8.94 -10.51 -34.53
CA ARG A 728 8.72 -9.67 -35.69
C ARG A 728 8.19 -10.52 -36.84
N ASN A 729 7.21 -9.98 -37.57
CA ASN A 729 6.77 -10.50 -38.87
C ASN A 729 6.72 -9.33 -39.86
N GLY A 730 7.70 -9.28 -40.77
CA GLY A 730 7.90 -8.13 -41.66
C GLY A 730 8.08 -6.82 -40.88
N ASP A 731 7.23 -5.84 -41.18
CA ASP A 731 7.23 -4.52 -40.54
C ASP A 731 6.50 -4.49 -39.18
N THR A 732 5.86 -5.58 -38.78
CA THR A 732 5.09 -5.65 -37.52
C THR A 732 5.91 -6.27 -36.40
N ILE A 733 5.95 -5.60 -35.24
CA ILE A 733 6.54 -6.12 -34.01
C ILE A 733 5.42 -6.48 -33.04
N ILE A 734 5.48 -7.69 -32.51
CA ILE A 734 4.57 -8.19 -31.49
C ILE A 734 5.38 -8.37 -30.20
N SER A 735 5.24 -7.42 -29.27
CA SER A 735 5.91 -7.51 -27.97
C SER A 735 5.22 -8.52 -27.07
N TYR A 736 5.97 -9.18 -26.18
CA TYR A 736 5.35 -10.05 -25.16
C TYR A 736 4.46 -9.28 -24.19
N LYS A 737 4.74 -7.97 -24.03
CA LYS A 737 3.92 -7.08 -23.21
C LYS A 737 2.54 -6.89 -23.81
N SER A 738 2.45 -6.65 -25.11
CA SER A 738 1.18 -6.48 -25.83
C SER A 738 0.41 -7.80 -25.92
N LEU A 739 1.09 -8.94 -26.13
CA LEU A 739 0.45 -10.26 -26.01
C LEU A 739 -0.21 -10.43 -24.64
N ALA A 740 0.47 -10.04 -23.57
CA ALA A 740 -0.09 -10.13 -22.23
C ALA A 740 -1.30 -9.20 -22.02
N GLU A 741 -1.31 -8.03 -22.64
CA GLU A 741 -2.44 -7.09 -22.60
C GLU A 741 -3.67 -7.65 -23.34
N ASP A 742 -3.46 -8.25 -24.51
CA ASP A 742 -4.53 -8.89 -25.28
C ASP A 742 -5.12 -10.07 -24.54
N VAL A 743 -4.30 -10.91 -23.90
CA VAL A 743 -4.80 -12.02 -23.11
C VAL A 743 -5.56 -11.54 -21.87
N LEU A 744 -5.07 -10.52 -21.16
CA LEU A 744 -5.79 -9.92 -20.04
C LEU A 744 -7.14 -9.34 -20.47
N SER A 745 -7.18 -8.68 -21.63
CA SER A 745 -8.41 -8.16 -22.24
C SER A 745 -9.38 -9.30 -22.58
N ALA A 746 -8.88 -10.39 -23.17
CA ALA A 746 -9.67 -11.58 -23.48
C ALA A 746 -10.22 -12.25 -22.21
N VAL A 747 -9.43 -12.39 -21.15
CA VAL A 747 -9.85 -12.93 -19.85
C VAL A 747 -10.97 -12.07 -19.24
N ASN A 748 -10.81 -10.75 -19.25
CA ASN A 748 -11.84 -9.83 -18.74
C ASN A 748 -13.16 -9.96 -19.52
N TYR A 749 -13.09 -10.04 -20.84
CA TYR A 749 -14.26 -10.30 -21.68
C TYR A 749 -14.90 -11.65 -21.34
N VAL A 750 -14.11 -12.71 -21.21
CA VAL A 750 -14.61 -14.06 -20.89
C VAL A 750 -15.34 -14.09 -19.55
N HIS A 751 -14.85 -13.41 -18.51
CA HIS A 751 -15.50 -13.41 -17.20
C HIS A 751 -16.73 -12.48 -17.07
N ASN A 752 -16.81 -11.42 -17.89
CA ASN A 752 -17.84 -10.39 -17.75
C ASN A 752 -18.90 -10.43 -18.85
N ASP A 753 -18.50 -10.64 -20.11
CA ASP A 753 -19.32 -10.37 -21.29
C ASP A 753 -19.57 -11.63 -22.16
N SER A 754 -18.92 -12.75 -21.87
CA SER A 754 -19.08 -14.00 -22.62
C SER A 754 -20.19 -14.91 -22.06
N SER A 755 -20.40 -16.06 -22.74
CA SER A 755 -21.31 -17.11 -22.29
C SER A 755 -20.78 -17.94 -21.12
N LEU A 756 -19.52 -17.78 -20.68
CA LEU A 756 -18.87 -18.65 -19.68
C LEU A 756 -19.77 -18.98 -18.48
N LYS A 757 -20.32 -17.94 -17.83
CA LYS A 757 -21.17 -18.13 -16.64
C LYS A 757 -22.46 -18.88 -16.98
N ASN A 758 -23.03 -18.64 -18.16
CA ASN A 758 -24.22 -19.37 -18.62
C ASN A 758 -23.87 -20.84 -18.92
N ASP A 759 -22.74 -21.10 -19.55
CA ASP A 759 -22.27 -22.45 -19.88
C ASP A 759 -22.02 -23.28 -18.61
N VAL A 760 -21.49 -22.63 -17.55
CA VAL A 760 -21.35 -23.23 -16.23
C VAL A 760 -22.72 -23.51 -15.61
N LEU A 761 -23.63 -22.53 -15.59
CA LEU A 761 -24.97 -22.69 -15.01
C LEU A 761 -25.80 -23.78 -15.69
N GLN A 762 -25.62 -23.98 -17.00
CA GLN A 762 -26.29 -25.05 -17.74
C GLN A 762 -25.77 -26.45 -17.39
N ASN A 763 -24.54 -26.56 -16.88
CA ASN A 763 -23.87 -27.83 -16.60
C ASN A 763 -23.14 -27.81 -15.24
N LEU A 764 -23.83 -27.40 -14.18
CA LEU A 764 -23.24 -27.19 -12.85
C LEU A 764 -22.53 -28.43 -12.30
N ASP A 765 -23.09 -29.62 -12.48
CA ASP A 765 -22.46 -30.86 -12.01
C ASP A 765 -21.15 -31.17 -12.75
N LYS A 766 -21.01 -30.76 -14.02
CA LYS A 766 -19.75 -30.94 -14.76
C LYS A 766 -18.63 -30.05 -14.21
N TYR A 767 -18.96 -28.85 -13.73
CA TYR A 767 -17.95 -27.83 -13.43
C TYR A 767 -17.78 -27.52 -11.95
N ILE A 768 -18.72 -27.87 -11.07
CA ILE A 768 -18.67 -27.52 -9.64
C ILE A 768 -18.80 -28.77 -8.78
N ILE A 769 -17.91 -28.92 -7.80
CA ILE A 769 -17.96 -29.97 -6.80
C ILE A 769 -19.10 -29.68 -5.82
N LYS A 770 -20.07 -30.59 -5.74
CA LYS A 770 -21.16 -30.52 -4.76
C LYS A 770 -20.73 -31.16 -3.44
N ASP A 771 -20.47 -30.32 -2.43
CA ASP A 771 -20.09 -30.77 -1.10
C ASP A 771 -21.26 -30.65 -0.10
N ASN A 772 -21.72 -31.78 0.43
CA ASN A 772 -22.85 -31.83 1.35
C ASN A 772 -22.55 -31.24 2.74
N ARG A 773 -21.29 -30.90 3.05
CA ARG A 773 -20.86 -30.33 4.34
C ARG A 773 -21.19 -28.85 4.51
N ILE A 774 -21.54 -28.14 3.42
CA ILE A 774 -21.85 -26.70 3.46
C ILE A 774 -22.97 -26.35 4.44
N LYS A 775 -24.11 -27.07 4.39
CA LYS A 775 -25.25 -26.83 5.28
C LYS A 775 -24.90 -27.12 6.75
N PRO A 776 -24.35 -28.30 7.11
CA PRO A 776 -23.91 -28.57 8.47
C PRO A 776 -22.95 -27.51 9.03
N LEU A 777 -22.00 -27.02 8.23
CA LEU A 777 -21.05 -26.01 8.69
C LEU A 777 -21.75 -24.69 9.03
N LEU A 778 -22.58 -24.17 8.12
CA LEU A 778 -23.28 -22.89 8.34
C LEU A 778 -24.27 -22.99 9.52
N GLN A 779 -24.96 -24.14 9.65
CA GLN A 779 -25.84 -24.42 10.78
C GLN A 779 -25.08 -24.53 12.11
N LEU A 780 -23.92 -25.17 12.12
CA LEU A 780 -23.06 -25.27 13.30
C LEU A 780 -22.63 -23.87 13.78
N ILE A 781 -22.18 -23.01 12.86
CA ILE A 781 -21.79 -21.62 13.17
C ILE A 781 -22.95 -20.85 13.82
N ASN A 782 -24.12 -20.88 13.18
CA ASN A 782 -25.30 -20.18 13.66
C ASN A 782 -25.80 -20.73 15.01
N ALA A 783 -25.76 -22.05 15.21
CA ALA A 783 -26.20 -22.71 16.46
C ALA A 783 -25.34 -22.32 17.67
N HIS A 784 -24.07 -21.95 17.46
CA HIS A 784 -23.17 -21.49 18.51
C HIS A 784 -23.13 -19.95 18.64
N GLY A 785 -24.08 -19.24 18.02
CA GLY A 785 -24.21 -17.78 18.12
C GLY A 785 -23.24 -16.99 17.23
N GLY A 786 -22.52 -17.67 16.33
CA GLY A 786 -21.77 -17.01 15.27
C GLY A 786 -22.73 -16.47 14.20
N ARG A 787 -22.37 -15.35 13.59
CA ARG A 787 -23.10 -14.73 12.47
C ARG A 787 -22.36 -14.96 11.17
N THR A 788 -23.07 -15.33 10.12
CA THR A 788 -22.49 -15.71 8.83
C THR A 788 -22.73 -14.63 7.78
N PHE A 789 -21.76 -14.36 6.93
CA PHE A 789 -21.96 -13.48 5.79
C PHE A 789 -21.27 -13.99 4.52
N LEU A 790 -21.90 -13.74 3.38
CA LEU A 790 -21.31 -13.97 2.06
C LEU A 790 -20.76 -12.64 1.53
N LEU A 791 -19.53 -12.66 0.99
CA LEU A 791 -18.91 -11.52 0.34
C LEU A 791 -18.19 -11.98 -0.93
N THR A 792 -18.86 -11.83 -2.08
CA THR A 792 -18.36 -12.34 -3.37
C THR A 792 -18.25 -11.24 -4.43
N ASN A 793 -17.29 -11.40 -5.33
CA ASN A 793 -17.15 -10.56 -6.53
C ASN A 793 -18.15 -10.93 -7.62
N SER A 794 -18.74 -12.12 -7.56
CA SER A 794 -19.76 -12.56 -8.51
C SER A 794 -21.05 -11.73 -8.37
N ASN A 795 -21.77 -11.56 -9.48
CA ASN A 795 -23.06 -10.88 -9.49
C ASN A 795 -24.17 -11.75 -8.89
N TYR A 796 -25.33 -11.16 -8.63
CA TYR A 796 -26.45 -11.87 -8.00
C TYR A 796 -26.92 -13.07 -8.81
N SER A 797 -27.18 -12.93 -10.11
CA SER A 797 -27.77 -14.00 -10.93
C SER A 797 -26.90 -15.26 -10.95
N TYR A 798 -25.58 -15.09 -11.11
CA TYR A 798 -24.64 -16.20 -11.07
C TYR A 798 -24.53 -16.80 -9.67
N THR A 799 -24.40 -15.95 -8.64
CA THR A 799 -24.36 -16.37 -7.23
C THR A 799 -25.59 -17.18 -6.85
N ASN A 800 -26.77 -16.72 -7.26
CA ASN A 800 -28.04 -17.39 -6.98
C ASN A 800 -28.11 -18.75 -7.66
N GLY A 801 -27.68 -18.87 -8.93
CA GLY A 801 -27.67 -20.15 -9.63
C GLY A 801 -26.71 -21.18 -8.99
N VAL A 802 -25.49 -20.76 -8.66
CA VAL A 802 -24.47 -21.62 -8.03
C VAL A 802 -24.89 -22.03 -6.61
N LEU A 803 -25.30 -21.09 -5.76
CA LEU A 803 -25.69 -21.42 -4.38
C LEU A 803 -27.02 -22.17 -4.30
N SER A 804 -27.93 -21.96 -5.26
CA SER A 804 -29.14 -22.79 -5.38
C SER A 804 -28.81 -24.26 -5.66
N TYR A 805 -27.75 -24.52 -6.42
CA TYR A 805 -27.29 -25.89 -6.69
C TYR A 805 -26.59 -26.53 -5.49
N LEU A 806 -25.75 -25.76 -4.78
CA LEU A 806 -24.95 -26.23 -3.64
C LEU A 806 -25.76 -26.38 -2.35
N ILE A 807 -26.59 -25.39 -2.03
CA ILE A 807 -27.35 -25.28 -0.78
C ILE A 807 -28.84 -25.51 -1.04
N GLY A 808 -29.40 -24.94 -2.11
CA GLY A 808 -30.84 -24.99 -2.37
C GLY A 808 -31.41 -23.60 -2.62
N SER A 809 -32.64 -23.52 -3.10
CA SER A 809 -33.29 -22.25 -3.46
C SER A 809 -33.42 -21.27 -2.29
N ASP A 810 -33.35 -21.76 -1.05
CA ASP A 810 -33.42 -20.99 0.19
C ASP A 810 -32.04 -20.61 0.75
N TRP A 811 -30.97 -20.63 -0.06
CA TRP A 811 -29.60 -20.39 0.38
C TRP A 811 -29.39 -19.08 1.15
N THR A 812 -30.14 -18.03 0.82
CA THR A 812 -30.08 -16.72 1.51
C THR A 812 -30.44 -16.82 2.99
N SER A 813 -31.18 -17.85 3.41
CA SER A 813 -31.54 -18.09 4.82
C SER A 813 -30.38 -18.62 5.67
N TYR A 814 -29.31 -19.12 5.03
CA TYR A 814 -28.13 -19.66 5.73
C TYR A 814 -27.13 -18.57 6.11
N PHE A 815 -27.20 -17.40 5.46
CA PHE A 815 -26.36 -16.24 5.73
C PHE A 815 -27.16 -15.15 6.45
N ASP A 816 -26.57 -14.51 7.46
CA ASP A 816 -27.17 -13.31 8.07
C ASP A 816 -27.12 -12.10 7.13
N VAL A 817 -26.11 -12.03 6.27
CA VAL A 817 -25.95 -10.99 5.24
C VAL A 817 -25.32 -11.59 3.99
N SER A 818 -25.86 -11.27 2.82
CA SER A 818 -25.25 -11.64 1.54
C SER A 818 -24.87 -10.41 0.73
N ILE A 819 -23.60 -10.30 0.33
CA ILE A 819 -23.06 -9.19 -0.45
C ILE A 819 -22.44 -9.73 -1.73
N VAL A 820 -23.00 -9.35 -2.87
CA VAL A 820 -22.53 -9.65 -4.22
C VAL A 820 -21.83 -8.44 -4.83
N ASP A 821 -21.19 -8.59 -6.00
CA ASP A 821 -20.51 -7.49 -6.71
C ASP A 821 -19.55 -6.68 -5.81
N ALA A 822 -18.87 -7.34 -4.87
CA ALA A 822 -18.08 -6.67 -3.83
C ALA A 822 -16.88 -5.89 -4.39
N LYS A 823 -16.34 -6.33 -5.53
CA LYS A 823 -15.11 -5.78 -6.16
C LYS A 823 -13.89 -5.81 -5.25
N LYS A 824 -13.70 -6.87 -4.45
CA LYS A 824 -12.47 -7.12 -3.69
C LYS A 824 -11.26 -7.10 -4.64
N PRO A 825 -10.13 -6.48 -4.26
CA PRO A 825 -9.80 -5.95 -2.93
C PRO A 825 -10.33 -4.54 -2.63
N LEU A 826 -10.95 -3.85 -3.59
CA LEU A 826 -11.42 -2.47 -3.44
C LEU A 826 -12.37 -2.34 -2.24
N TRP A 827 -13.19 -3.38 -1.99
CA TRP A 827 -14.14 -3.45 -0.88
C TRP A 827 -13.51 -3.25 0.51
N PHE A 828 -12.28 -3.75 0.73
CA PHE A 828 -11.55 -3.57 1.99
C PHE A 828 -10.92 -2.18 2.13
N MET A 829 -10.98 -1.37 1.07
CA MET A 829 -10.49 0.00 1.01
C MET A 829 -11.71 0.94 0.91
N LYS A 830 -11.78 1.80 -0.13
CA LYS A 830 -12.90 2.72 -0.37
C LYS A 830 -14.20 2.03 -0.81
N GLY A 831 -14.11 0.84 -1.38
CA GLY A 831 -15.21 0.07 -1.96
C GLY A 831 -16.02 0.83 -3.02
N THR A 832 -17.32 0.54 -3.08
CA THR A 832 -18.27 1.11 -4.03
C THR A 832 -19.57 1.50 -3.34
N VAL A 833 -20.53 2.04 -4.08
CA VAL A 833 -21.87 2.35 -3.57
C VAL A 833 -22.54 1.09 -3.03
N PHE A 834 -23.00 1.12 -1.78
CA PHE A 834 -23.73 0.03 -1.13
C PHE A 834 -25.20 0.04 -1.58
N ARG A 835 -25.66 -1.05 -2.22
CA ARG A 835 -27.04 -1.17 -2.74
C ARG A 835 -27.73 -2.42 -2.22
N GLN A 836 -29.06 -2.42 -2.19
CA GLN A 836 -29.85 -3.62 -1.98
C GLN A 836 -30.25 -4.21 -3.34
N ILE A 837 -30.21 -5.52 -3.47
CA ILE A 837 -30.69 -6.24 -4.65
C ILE A 837 -32.19 -6.53 -4.49
N ASP A 838 -32.93 -6.32 -5.56
CA ASP A 838 -34.25 -6.91 -5.73
C ASP A 838 -34.08 -8.35 -6.20
N THR A 839 -34.39 -9.31 -5.34
CA THR A 839 -34.16 -10.74 -5.58
C THR A 839 -35.09 -11.34 -6.64
N GLU A 840 -36.22 -10.70 -6.93
CA GLU A 840 -37.15 -11.14 -7.98
C GLU A 840 -36.62 -10.81 -9.37
N THR A 841 -36.10 -9.59 -9.54
CA THR A 841 -35.56 -9.12 -10.82
C THR A 841 -34.07 -9.37 -10.98
N GLY A 842 -33.36 -9.59 -9.87
CA GLY A 842 -31.90 -9.70 -9.79
C GLY A 842 -31.17 -8.38 -9.98
N THR A 843 -31.87 -7.25 -9.93
CA THR A 843 -31.29 -5.92 -10.21
C THR A 843 -31.03 -5.12 -8.93
N PRO A 844 -30.03 -4.22 -8.92
CA PRO A 844 -29.83 -3.31 -7.79
C PRO A 844 -30.96 -2.29 -7.70
N LYS A 845 -31.56 -2.16 -6.52
CA LYS A 845 -32.51 -1.10 -6.21
C LYS A 845 -31.83 0.27 -6.37
N ILE A 846 -32.61 1.27 -6.79
CA ILE A 846 -32.15 2.64 -6.98
C ILE A 846 -31.86 3.27 -5.61
N GLY A 847 -30.71 3.94 -5.49
CA GLY A 847 -30.28 4.64 -4.28
C GLY A 847 -29.15 3.95 -3.51
N VAL A 848 -28.72 4.58 -2.41
CA VAL A 848 -27.71 4.05 -1.50
C VAL A 848 -28.41 3.45 -0.29
N HIS A 849 -28.07 2.20 0.06
CA HIS A 849 -28.62 1.56 1.24
C HIS A 849 -27.98 2.13 2.52
N GLN A 850 -28.80 2.65 3.43
CA GLN A 850 -28.37 3.20 4.72
C GLN A 850 -28.94 2.45 5.94
N GLY A 851 -29.81 1.47 5.70
CA GLY A 851 -30.46 0.68 6.76
C GLY A 851 -29.55 -0.40 7.34
N LEU A 852 -29.94 -0.93 8.50
CA LEU A 852 -29.29 -2.13 9.05
C LEU A 852 -29.45 -3.31 8.10
N LEU A 853 -28.40 -4.11 7.96
CA LEU A 853 -28.42 -5.28 7.09
C LEU A 853 -29.29 -6.38 7.70
N LYS A 854 -30.20 -6.93 6.91
CA LYS A 854 -31.19 -7.92 7.35
C LYS A 854 -30.91 -9.29 6.76
N LYS A 855 -31.25 -10.31 7.54
CA LYS A 855 -31.18 -11.70 7.11
C LYS A 855 -32.18 -11.98 5.99
N GLY A 856 -31.73 -12.69 4.96
CA GLY A 856 -32.52 -13.00 3.75
C GLY A 856 -32.43 -11.93 2.66
N ASP A 857 -32.08 -10.68 3.00
CA ASP A 857 -31.83 -9.64 2.01
C ASP A 857 -30.45 -9.83 1.35
N VAL A 858 -30.35 -9.45 0.07
CA VAL A 858 -29.10 -9.45 -0.68
C VAL A 858 -28.69 -8.02 -1.00
N TYR A 859 -27.39 -7.75 -0.90
CA TYR A 859 -26.79 -6.44 -1.12
C TYR A 859 -25.70 -6.53 -2.19
N ALA A 860 -25.34 -5.39 -2.78
CA ALA A 860 -24.31 -5.30 -3.80
C ALA A 860 -23.32 -4.16 -3.52
N GLY A 861 -22.05 -4.39 -3.84
CA GLY A 861 -20.99 -3.41 -3.70
C GLY A 861 -20.67 -3.08 -2.25
N GLY A 862 -20.61 -1.78 -1.93
CA GLY A 862 -20.29 -1.31 -0.59
C GLY A 862 -18.81 -1.32 -0.25
N ASN A 863 -18.51 -1.15 1.04
CA ASN A 863 -17.18 -1.25 1.62
C ASN A 863 -17.24 -1.83 3.04
N SER A 864 -16.09 -2.24 3.55
CA SER A 864 -15.93 -2.81 4.89
C SER A 864 -16.32 -1.88 6.05
N ASP A 865 -16.22 -0.55 5.89
CA ASP A 865 -16.57 0.41 6.95
C ASP A 865 -18.10 0.56 7.07
N ASP A 866 -18.79 0.60 5.92
CA ASP A 866 -20.25 0.51 5.84
C ASP A 866 -20.73 -0.83 6.40
N PHE A 867 -20.12 -1.94 6.02
CA PHE A 867 -20.46 -3.25 6.59
C PHE A 867 -20.32 -3.27 8.11
N ARG A 868 -19.22 -2.75 8.66
CA ARG A 868 -19.01 -2.63 10.11
C ARG A 868 -20.12 -1.83 10.78
N ARG A 869 -20.55 -0.71 10.19
CA ARG A 869 -21.61 0.15 10.71
C ARG A 869 -23.00 -0.50 10.60
N LEU A 870 -23.35 -1.02 9.43
CA LEU A 870 -24.69 -1.51 9.11
C LEU A 870 -24.96 -2.92 9.66
N PHE A 871 -23.91 -3.71 9.90
CA PHE A 871 -24.00 -5.06 10.47
C PHE A 871 -23.52 -5.16 11.92
N ASN A 872 -22.92 -4.09 12.46
CA ASN A 872 -22.33 -4.00 13.80
C ASN A 872 -21.18 -5.00 14.04
N ALA A 873 -20.38 -5.26 13.01
CA ALA A 873 -19.24 -6.16 13.07
C ALA A 873 -18.00 -5.49 13.70
N ARG A 874 -17.25 -6.22 14.53
CA ARG A 874 -15.98 -5.76 15.10
C ARG A 874 -14.84 -6.50 14.44
N ASP A 875 -13.85 -5.77 13.94
CA ASP A 875 -12.82 -6.31 13.06
C ASP A 875 -12.06 -7.55 13.60
N ARG A 876 -11.67 -7.54 14.88
CA ARG A 876 -10.94 -8.68 15.49
C ARG A 876 -11.81 -9.91 15.78
N GLU A 877 -13.14 -9.77 15.69
CA GLU A 877 -14.12 -10.84 15.87
C GLU A 877 -14.55 -11.47 14.53
N VAL A 878 -13.98 -11.00 13.41
CA VAL A 878 -14.23 -11.54 12.06
C VAL A 878 -13.19 -12.59 11.70
N LEU A 879 -13.64 -13.77 11.27
CA LEU A 879 -12.87 -14.74 10.53
C LEU A 879 -13.37 -14.73 9.08
N TYR A 880 -12.54 -14.25 8.16
CA TYR A 880 -12.85 -14.20 6.74
C TYR A 880 -12.13 -15.33 5.99
N ILE A 881 -12.92 -16.07 5.21
CA ILE A 881 -12.55 -17.32 4.57
C ILE A 881 -12.62 -17.10 3.06
N GLY A 882 -11.49 -17.27 2.37
CA GLY A 882 -11.39 -17.07 0.92
C GLY A 882 -10.19 -17.81 0.34
N ASP A 883 -10.11 -17.92 -0.99
CA ASP A 883 -9.01 -18.59 -1.71
C ASP A 883 -7.97 -17.60 -2.26
N HIS A 884 -8.36 -16.34 -2.46
CA HIS A 884 -7.49 -15.33 -3.04
C HIS A 884 -6.54 -14.74 -1.99
N ILE A 885 -5.27 -15.17 -2.04
CA ILE A 885 -4.23 -14.76 -1.07
C ILE A 885 -4.08 -13.23 -0.96
N PHE A 886 -4.17 -12.50 -2.07
CA PHE A 886 -4.10 -11.04 -2.07
C PHE A 886 -5.44 -10.38 -1.75
N GLY A 887 -6.48 -10.72 -2.51
CA GLY A 887 -7.79 -10.07 -2.47
C GLY A 887 -8.53 -10.27 -1.16
N ASP A 888 -8.55 -11.51 -0.65
CA ASP A 888 -9.32 -11.89 0.53
C ASP A 888 -8.46 -11.87 1.80
N VAL A 889 -7.24 -12.40 1.74
CA VAL A 889 -6.43 -12.64 2.95
C VAL A 889 -5.53 -11.44 3.27
N LEU A 890 -4.62 -11.06 2.38
CA LEU A 890 -3.66 -9.99 2.64
C LEU A 890 -4.36 -8.65 2.92
N LYS A 891 -5.36 -8.28 2.11
CA LYS A 891 -6.04 -6.99 2.22
C LYS A 891 -6.96 -6.90 3.44
N SER A 892 -7.73 -7.93 3.76
CA SER A 892 -8.53 -7.94 4.99
C SER A 892 -7.64 -7.92 6.25
N LYS A 893 -6.51 -8.65 6.23
CA LYS A 893 -5.54 -8.67 7.33
C LYS A 893 -4.86 -7.31 7.53
N LYS A 894 -4.28 -6.73 6.48
CA LYS A 894 -3.49 -5.49 6.58
C LYS A 894 -4.36 -4.27 6.81
N THR A 895 -5.48 -4.15 6.10
CA THR A 895 -6.28 -2.93 6.12
C THR A 895 -7.29 -2.92 7.26
N LYS A 896 -7.81 -4.08 7.67
CA LYS A 896 -8.87 -4.17 8.69
C LYS A 896 -8.47 -4.98 9.93
N GLY A 897 -7.39 -5.75 9.90
CA GLY A 897 -6.97 -6.56 11.05
C GLY A 897 -7.86 -7.78 11.31
N TRP A 898 -8.60 -8.24 10.29
CA TRP A 898 -9.45 -9.43 10.39
C TRP A 898 -8.61 -10.70 10.60
N ARG A 899 -9.23 -11.73 11.20
CA ARG A 899 -8.67 -13.09 11.20
C ARG A 899 -8.92 -13.71 9.84
N THR A 900 -7.98 -14.50 9.36
CA THR A 900 -7.99 -14.99 7.98
C THR A 900 -7.87 -16.50 7.90
N PHE A 901 -8.68 -17.10 7.05
CA PHE A 901 -8.60 -18.51 6.67
C PHE A 901 -8.42 -18.59 5.15
N LEU A 902 -7.30 -19.15 4.71
CA LEU A 902 -7.03 -19.36 3.29
C LEU A 902 -7.46 -20.76 2.84
N VAL A 903 -8.32 -20.85 1.82
CA VAL A 903 -8.65 -22.11 1.15
C VAL A 903 -7.64 -22.36 0.02
N ILE A 904 -7.02 -23.54 0.02
CA ILE A 904 -6.04 -23.95 -0.98
C ILE A 904 -6.46 -25.32 -1.54
N PRO A 905 -7.36 -25.38 -2.53
CA PRO A 905 -7.85 -26.64 -3.10
C PRO A 905 -6.72 -27.58 -3.57
N GLU A 906 -5.63 -27.03 -4.08
CA GLU A 906 -4.46 -27.80 -4.54
C GLU A 906 -3.78 -28.59 -3.42
N LEU A 907 -4.01 -28.22 -2.15
CA LEU A 907 -3.37 -28.81 -0.99
C LEU A 907 -3.68 -30.30 -0.84
N VAL A 908 -4.82 -30.79 -1.33
CA VAL A 908 -5.13 -32.24 -1.32
C VAL A 908 -4.10 -33.01 -2.12
N LYS A 909 -3.81 -32.55 -3.35
CA LYS A 909 -2.80 -33.14 -4.23
C LYS A 909 -1.40 -32.97 -3.63
N GLU A 910 -1.07 -31.79 -3.15
CA GLU A 910 0.23 -31.48 -2.52
C GLU A 910 0.52 -32.41 -1.33
N ILE A 911 -0.44 -32.59 -0.41
CA ILE A 911 -0.29 -33.47 0.77
C ILE A 911 -0.11 -34.93 0.32
N SER A 912 -0.88 -35.38 -0.67
CA SER A 912 -0.77 -36.74 -1.20
C SER A 912 0.63 -37.01 -1.76
N ILE A 913 1.16 -36.11 -2.58
CA ILE A 913 2.49 -36.25 -3.19
C ILE A 913 3.57 -36.13 -2.11
N TRP A 914 3.45 -35.15 -1.21
CA TRP A 914 4.38 -34.96 -0.10
C TRP A 914 4.50 -36.23 0.76
N SER A 915 3.37 -36.89 1.06
CA SER A 915 3.36 -38.12 1.84
C SER A 915 3.96 -39.31 1.08
N GLN A 916 3.72 -39.41 -0.24
CA GLN A 916 4.23 -40.51 -1.07
C GLN A 916 5.71 -40.39 -1.43
N ARG A 917 6.22 -39.15 -1.58
CA ARG A 917 7.58 -38.85 -2.09
C ARG A 917 8.44 -38.06 -1.11
N HIS A 918 8.11 -38.13 0.19
CA HIS A 918 8.88 -37.46 1.25
C HIS A 918 10.36 -37.86 1.24
N ASP A 919 10.65 -39.10 0.85
CA ASP A 919 12.00 -39.64 0.73
C ASP A 919 12.89 -38.82 -0.21
N LEU A 920 12.33 -38.25 -1.29
CA LEU A 920 13.07 -37.38 -2.20
C LEU A 920 13.47 -36.06 -1.52
N PHE A 921 12.57 -35.49 -0.71
CA PHE A 921 12.86 -34.28 0.04
C PHE A 921 13.97 -34.52 1.08
N GLU A 922 13.90 -35.64 1.81
CA GLU A 922 14.95 -36.03 2.75
C GLU A 922 16.31 -36.19 2.07
N LYS A 923 16.37 -36.84 0.91
CA LYS A 923 17.59 -36.98 0.10
C LYS A 923 18.14 -35.62 -0.33
N VAL A 924 17.30 -34.68 -0.79
CA VAL A 924 17.74 -33.33 -1.17
C VAL A 924 18.30 -32.56 0.04
N VAL A 925 17.67 -32.68 1.21
CA VAL A 925 18.14 -32.06 2.45
C VAL A 925 19.46 -32.68 2.91
N GLU A 926 19.60 -34.00 2.82
CA GLU A 926 20.83 -34.72 3.17
C GLU A 926 22.00 -34.29 2.28
N LEU A 927 21.81 -34.27 0.96
CA LEU A 927 22.82 -33.77 0.02
C LEU A 927 23.21 -32.32 0.30
N THR A 928 22.24 -31.47 0.67
CA THR A 928 22.50 -30.07 1.03
C THR A 928 23.39 -29.97 2.27
N LYS A 929 23.13 -30.79 3.30
CA LYS A 929 23.96 -30.87 4.51
C LYS A 929 25.36 -31.40 4.23
N GLN A 930 25.49 -32.39 3.34
CA GLN A 930 26.80 -32.92 2.93
C GLN A 930 27.62 -31.83 2.23
N VAL A 931 27.00 -31.06 1.33
CA VAL A 931 27.66 -29.92 0.67
C VAL A 931 28.06 -28.83 1.67
N GLU A 932 27.19 -28.50 2.63
CA GLU A 932 27.50 -27.55 3.71
C GLU A 932 28.65 -28.00 4.61
N ALA A 933 28.68 -29.29 4.99
CA ALA A 933 29.78 -29.86 5.77
C ALA A 933 31.11 -29.77 5.02
N MET A 934 31.10 -29.97 3.70
CA MET A 934 32.29 -29.78 2.87
C MET A 934 32.76 -28.32 2.90
N TYR A 935 31.88 -27.32 2.82
CA TYR A 935 32.28 -25.91 2.94
C TYR A 935 33.01 -25.60 4.25
N ASN A 936 32.64 -26.26 5.35
CA ASN A 936 33.23 -26.06 6.67
C ASN A 936 34.59 -26.76 6.87
N GLN A 937 35.03 -27.61 5.93
CA GLN A 937 36.23 -28.45 6.06
C GLN A 937 37.43 -27.99 5.20
N ILE A 938 37.34 -26.89 4.44
CA ILE A 938 38.25 -26.68 3.28
C ILE A 938 39.46 -25.76 3.55
N ASN A 939 40.66 -26.37 3.38
CA ASN A 939 41.87 -25.75 2.83
C ASN A 939 41.77 -25.66 1.29
N ILE A 940 42.11 -24.50 0.74
CA ILE A 940 41.72 -24.01 -0.60
C ILE A 940 42.29 -24.86 -1.77
N THR A 941 41.48 -25.00 -2.84
CA THR A 941 41.74 -25.43 -4.24
C THR A 941 41.28 -26.84 -4.68
N SER A 942 41.34 -27.90 -3.87
CA SER A 942 40.96 -29.27 -4.33
C SER A 942 39.46 -29.59 -4.27
N ALA A 943 38.67 -28.83 -3.51
CA ALA A 943 37.26 -29.14 -3.23
C ALA A 943 36.24 -28.46 -4.16
N GLN A 944 36.66 -27.57 -5.06
CA GLN A 944 35.74 -26.78 -5.88
C GLN A 944 34.96 -27.66 -6.89
N SER A 945 35.59 -28.69 -7.45
CA SER A 945 34.95 -29.64 -8.36
C SER A 945 33.91 -30.51 -7.66
N ILE A 946 34.23 -31.02 -6.45
CA ILE A 946 33.33 -31.87 -5.65
C ILE A 946 32.10 -31.08 -5.21
N ILE A 947 32.27 -29.81 -4.79
CA ILE A 947 31.15 -28.92 -4.47
C ILE A 947 30.29 -28.63 -5.70
N GLN A 948 30.89 -28.45 -6.88
CA GLN A 948 30.14 -28.26 -8.12
C GLN A 948 29.31 -29.49 -8.47
N GLU A 949 29.88 -30.69 -8.32
CA GLU A 949 29.21 -31.96 -8.55
C GLU A 949 28.05 -32.17 -7.56
N GLY A 950 28.28 -31.96 -6.25
CA GLY A 950 27.21 -32.01 -5.25
C GLY A 950 26.09 -31.02 -5.54
N ASN A 951 26.42 -29.80 -5.97
CA ASN A 951 25.43 -28.80 -6.39
C ASN A 951 24.67 -29.21 -7.67
N ILE A 952 25.24 -30.04 -8.55
CA ILE A 952 24.53 -30.60 -9.72
C ILE A 952 23.55 -31.68 -9.25
N GLN A 953 24.00 -32.60 -8.40
CA GLN A 953 23.15 -33.66 -7.84
C GLN A 953 21.94 -33.08 -7.08
N ILE A 954 22.14 -32.04 -6.25
CA ILE A 954 21.04 -31.34 -5.56
C ILE A 954 20.00 -30.82 -6.56
N ARG A 955 20.44 -30.26 -7.69
CA ARG A 955 19.53 -29.73 -8.72
C ARG A 955 18.76 -30.81 -9.42
N GLU A 956 19.42 -31.90 -9.82
CA GLU A 956 18.78 -33.03 -10.49
C GLU A 956 17.71 -33.66 -9.59
N ARG A 957 18.04 -33.88 -8.32
CA ARG A 957 17.07 -34.40 -7.33
C ARG A 957 15.95 -33.41 -7.03
N THR A 958 16.25 -32.11 -7.00
CA THR A 958 15.22 -31.07 -6.85
C THR A 958 14.26 -31.09 -8.04
N GLN A 959 14.78 -31.20 -9.26
CA GLN A 959 13.96 -31.27 -10.46
C GLN A 959 13.13 -32.56 -10.53
N GLU A 960 13.73 -33.70 -10.16
CA GLU A 960 13.02 -34.97 -10.01
C GLU A 960 11.85 -34.85 -9.03
N MET A 961 12.07 -34.24 -7.86
CA MET A 961 11.03 -34.01 -6.86
C MET A 961 9.94 -33.07 -7.38
N ASP A 962 10.33 -31.95 -8.01
CA ASP A 962 9.40 -30.94 -8.51
C ASP A 962 8.48 -31.53 -9.61
N ASN A 963 9.02 -32.38 -10.50
CA ASN A 963 8.25 -33.02 -11.59
C ASN A 963 7.09 -33.91 -11.12
N TYR A 964 7.07 -34.36 -9.84
CA TYR A 964 5.91 -35.09 -9.31
C TYR A 964 4.68 -34.20 -9.08
N TYR A 965 4.89 -32.89 -8.89
CA TYR A 965 3.81 -31.94 -8.66
C TYR A 965 3.28 -31.37 -9.96
N SER A 966 4.18 -30.77 -10.74
CA SER A 966 3.89 -30.05 -11.97
C SER A 966 5.18 -29.76 -12.71
N LYS A 967 5.11 -29.27 -13.96
CA LYS A 967 6.29 -28.75 -14.66
C LYS A 967 6.94 -27.56 -13.96
N MET A 968 6.18 -26.84 -13.15
CA MET A 968 6.70 -25.74 -12.32
C MET A 968 6.92 -26.15 -10.86
N GLY A 969 6.88 -27.44 -10.51
CA GLY A 969 7.05 -27.95 -9.16
C GLY A 969 5.86 -27.75 -8.22
N SER A 970 6.10 -27.88 -6.91
CA SER A 970 5.08 -27.64 -5.87
C SER A 970 4.67 -26.15 -5.78
N LEU A 971 3.42 -25.87 -5.45
CA LEU A 971 2.92 -24.53 -5.12
C LEU A 971 3.75 -23.87 -4.01
N PHE A 972 4.26 -24.66 -3.06
CA PHE A 972 4.88 -24.15 -1.85
C PHE A 972 6.40 -24.08 -1.91
N ARG A 973 7.05 -24.86 -2.79
CA ARG A 973 8.52 -24.96 -2.80
C ARG A 973 9.10 -25.41 -4.14
N SER A 974 10.41 -25.16 -4.29
CA SER A 974 11.29 -25.87 -5.22
C SER A 974 12.47 -26.40 -4.41
N GLY A 975 12.54 -27.73 -4.26
CA GLY A 975 13.49 -28.35 -3.34
C GLY A 975 13.29 -27.84 -1.90
N PRO A 976 14.34 -27.39 -1.20
CA PRO A 976 14.24 -26.85 0.15
C PRO A 976 13.78 -25.39 0.21
N ARG A 977 13.67 -24.68 -0.92
CA ARG A 977 13.36 -23.25 -0.95
C ARG A 977 11.86 -23.01 -1.11
N THR A 978 11.29 -22.17 -0.23
CA THR A 978 9.87 -21.82 -0.28
C THR A 978 9.57 -20.79 -1.37
N THR A 979 8.37 -20.85 -1.92
CA THR A 979 7.89 -19.91 -2.94
C THR A 979 7.42 -18.59 -2.34
N PHE A 980 7.28 -17.58 -3.19
CA PHE A 980 6.61 -16.33 -2.81
C PHE A 980 5.20 -16.59 -2.28
N PHE A 981 4.43 -17.47 -2.92
CA PHE A 981 3.11 -17.86 -2.45
C PHE A 981 3.17 -18.44 -1.03
N ALA A 982 4.05 -19.41 -0.76
CA ALA A 982 4.24 -19.96 0.58
C ALA A 982 4.55 -18.89 1.63
N SER A 983 5.46 -17.95 1.31
CA SER A 983 5.80 -16.84 2.22
C SER A 983 4.59 -15.94 2.52
N GLN A 984 3.68 -15.75 1.55
CA GLN A 984 2.46 -15.00 1.76
C GLN A 984 1.45 -15.77 2.62
N VAL A 985 1.31 -17.08 2.42
CA VAL A 985 0.46 -17.94 3.26
C VAL A 985 0.91 -17.86 4.71
N GLU A 986 2.20 -18.12 4.97
CA GLU A 986 2.80 -18.06 6.32
C GLU A 986 2.57 -16.70 6.97
N ARG A 987 2.76 -15.61 6.22
CA ARG A 987 2.68 -14.25 6.75
C ARG A 987 1.27 -13.70 6.95
N PHE A 988 0.31 -14.06 6.08
CA PHE A 988 -0.99 -13.38 6.03
C PHE A 988 -2.20 -14.27 6.33
N ALA A 989 -2.13 -15.58 6.07
CA ALA A 989 -3.20 -16.52 6.43
C ALA A 989 -3.01 -16.98 7.87
N ASP A 990 -3.95 -16.68 8.78
CA ASP A 990 -3.87 -17.17 10.17
C ASP A 990 -4.09 -18.67 10.22
N LEU A 991 -5.11 -19.14 9.49
CA LEU A 991 -5.41 -20.53 9.22
C LEU A 991 -5.35 -20.79 7.71
N TYR A 992 -5.09 -22.03 7.33
CA TYR A 992 -5.31 -22.49 5.97
C TYR A 992 -5.71 -23.96 5.94
N SER A 993 -6.38 -24.39 4.87
CA SER A 993 -6.75 -25.79 4.67
C SER A 993 -7.08 -26.04 3.20
N SER A 994 -7.21 -27.32 2.82
CA SER A 994 -7.68 -27.75 1.51
C SER A 994 -9.12 -27.32 1.23
N SER A 995 -9.92 -27.19 2.28
CA SER A 995 -11.33 -26.81 2.20
C SER A 995 -11.76 -26.07 3.45
N CYS A 996 -12.61 -25.05 3.29
CA CYS A 996 -13.25 -24.38 4.43
C CYS A 996 -14.14 -25.33 5.25
N TYR A 997 -14.67 -26.40 4.63
CA TYR A 997 -15.53 -27.39 5.27
C TYR A 997 -14.82 -28.22 6.33
N ASN A 998 -13.48 -28.19 6.36
CA ASN A 998 -12.71 -28.87 7.41
C ASN A 998 -12.90 -28.23 8.79
N LEU A 999 -13.43 -26.98 8.88
CA LEU A 999 -13.87 -26.39 10.15
C LEU A 999 -14.97 -27.23 10.84
N LEU A 1000 -15.74 -28.02 10.11
CA LEU A 1000 -16.80 -28.89 10.67
C LEU A 1000 -16.25 -29.94 11.64
N TYR A 1001 -14.98 -30.31 11.51
CA TYR A 1001 -14.31 -31.28 12.38
C TYR A 1001 -13.81 -30.65 13.68
N TYR A 1002 -13.97 -29.34 13.90
CA TYR A 1002 -13.49 -28.66 15.10
C TYR A 1002 -14.67 -28.07 15.88
N PRO A 1003 -14.68 -28.19 17.23
CA PRO A 1003 -15.66 -27.45 18.02
C PRO A 1003 -15.42 -25.94 17.87
N LEU A 1004 -16.46 -25.11 17.89
CA LEU A 1004 -16.31 -23.66 17.72
C LEU A 1004 -15.71 -22.93 18.94
N PHE A 1005 -15.34 -23.68 19.99
CA PHE A 1005 -14.46 -23.20 21.05
C PHE A 1005 -13.02 -23.71 20.92
N TYR A 1006 -12.65 -24.34 19.79
CA TYR A 1006 -11.30 -24.85 19.58
C TYR A 1006 -10.27 -23.71 19.55
N PHE A 1007 -9.10 -23.97 20.12
CA PHE A 1007 -7.96 -23.07 20.07
C PHE A 1007 -6.89 -23.63 19.15
N PHE A 1008 -6.86 -23.14 17.90
CA PHE A 1008 -5.76 -23.41 17.00
C PHE A 1008 -4.50 -22.76 17.57
N ARG A 1009 -3.48 -23.58 17.84
CA ARG A 1009 -2.20 -23.13 18.38
C ARG A 1009 -1.14 -23.24 17.30
N ALA A 1010 -0.50 -22.13 16.99
CA ALA A 1010 0.73 -22.12 16.20
C ALA A 1010 1.94 -22.28 17.13
N PRO A 1011 3.00 -22.98 16.71
CA PRO A 1011 4.26 -23.01 17.46
C PRO A 1011 4.84 -21.60 17.58
N MET A 1012 5.52 -21.31 18.69
CA MET A 1012 6.23 -20.04 18.86
C MET A 1012 7.43 -19.99 17.92
N THR A 1013 7.53 -18.92 17.12
CA THR A 1013 8.71 -18.67 16.29
C THR A 1013 9.82 -18.09 17.15
N LEU A 1014 10.96 -18.80 17.20
CA LEU A 1014 12.17 -18.34 17.86
C LEU A 1014 13.15 -17.75 16.85
N MET A 1015 13.81 -16.66 17.21
CA MET A 1015 14.93 -16.09 16.49
C MET A 1015 16.15 -17.03 16.54
N PRO A 1016 17.08 -16.97 15.57
CA PRO A 1016 18.20 -17.90 15.51
C PRO A 1016 19.06 -17.96 16.79
N HIS A 1017 19.26 -16.83 17.47
CA HIS A 1017 20.03 -16.79 18.71
C HIS A 1017 19.33 -17.49 19.89
N GLU A 1018 17.99 -17.48 19.91
CA GLU A 1018 17.19 -18.18 20.93
C GLU A 1018 17.27 -19.69 20.71
N VAL A 1019 17.22 -20.15 19.46
CA VAL A 1019 17.39 -21.59 19.12
C VAL A 1019 18.79 -22.09 19.48
N ASN A 1020 19.83 -21.31 19.20
CA ASN A 1020 21.20 -21.69 19.51
C ASN A 1020 21.47 -21.68 21.02
N ALA A 1021 20.95 -20.68 21.74
CA ALA A 1021 21.02 -20.66 23.18
C ALA A 1021 20.31 -21.88 23.79
N ASP A 1022 19.13 -22.23 23.29
CA ASP A 1022 18.38 -23.42 23.72
C ASP A 1022 19.16 -24.72 23.50
N LYS A 1023 19.85 -24.87 22.36
CA LYS A 1023 20.73 -26.02 22.11
C LYS A 1023 21.86 -26.08 23.14
N CYS A 1024 22.57 -24.98 23.36
CA CYS A 1024 23.65 -24.93 24.35
C CYS A 1024 23.15 -25.20 25.78
N ILE A 1025 21.96 -24.73 26.14
CA ILE A 1025 21.34 -25.00 27.44
C ILE A 1025 20.97 -26.49 27.57
N ARG A 1026 20.43 -27.11 26.51
CA ARG A 1026 20.10 -28.55 26.48
C ARG A 1026 21.34 -29.42 26.53
N GLU A 1027 22.41 -29.05 25.82
CA GLU A 1027 23.71 -29.73 25.86
C GLU A 1027 24.37 -29.62 27.23
N LYS A 1028 24.27 -28.45 27.91
CA LYS A 1028 24.73 -28.28 29.30
C LYS A 1028 23.88 -29.04 30.33
N LYS A 1029 22.63 -29.37 30.01
CA LYS A 1029 21.71 -30.16 30.86
C LYS A 1029 21.74 -31.65 30.55
N ALA A 1030 22.44 -32.10 29.51
CA ALA A 1030 22.67 -33.52 29.29
C ALA A 1030 23.64 -34.05 30.37
N PRO A 1031 23.31 -35.12 31.12
CA PRO A 1031 24.23 -35.69 32.08
C PRO A 1031 25.50 -36.15 31.36
N LEU A 1032 26.68 -35.83 31.90
CA LEU A 1032 27.94 -36.44 31.48
C LEU A 1032 27.82 -37.96 31.63
N ALA A 1033 27.56 -38.67 30.53
CA ALA A 1033 27.80 -40.10 30.47
C ALA A 1033 29.31 -40.31 30.32
N SER A 1034 29.92 -40.66 31.45
CA SER A 1034 31.28 -41.18 31.55
C SER A 1034 31.51 -42.34 30.58
N SER A 1035 32.62 -42.27 29.85
CA SER A 1035 33.27 -43.42 29.24
C SER A 1035 33.62 -44.46 30.33
N GLY A 1036 33.22 -45.72 30.13
CA GLY A 1036 33.67 -46.82 31.01
C GLY A 1036 32.80 -48.08 31.03
N THR A 1037 33.09 -49.00 30.10
CA THR A 1037 33.09 -50.48 30.27
C THR A 1037 31.85 -51.24 30.82
N SER A 1038 31.22 -52.00 29.92
CA SER A 1038 30.86 -53.44 30.01
C SER A 1038 30.31 -54.03 31.33
N ARG A 1039 29.02 -54.46 31.34
CA ARG A 1039 28.60 -55.89 31.44
C ARG A 1039 27.07 -56.06 31.54
N ARG A 1040 26.58 -57.10 30.87
CA ARG A 1040 25.23 -57.70 30.90
C ARG A 1040 24.68 -57.94 32.32
N LYS A 1041 23.35 -57.79 32.51
CA LYS A 1041 22.37 -58.90 32.70
C LYS A 1041 20.97 -58.42 33.18
N HIS A 1042 19.95 -58.90 32.46
CA HIS A 1042 18.63 -59.43 32.88
C HIS A 1042 17.73 -58.82 34.00
N PHE A 1043 16.46 -58.67 33.58
CA PHE A 1043 15.17 -59.08 34.20
C PHE A 1043 14.47 -58.27 35.30
N HIS A 1044 13.25 -57.86 34.92
CA HIS A 1044 11.93 -58.01 35.58
C HIS A 1044 11.43 -57.07 36.71
N SER A 1045 10.25 -56.50 36.38
CA SER A 1045 9.00 -56.45 37.16
C SER A 1045 8.76 -55.36 38.21
N GLY A 1046 7.50 -54.91 38.29
CA GLY A 1046 6.89 -54.12 39.37
C GLY A 1046 6.51 -52.70 38.92
N LYS A 1047 5.30 -52.44 38.39
CA LYS A 1047 4.02 -52.15 39.07
C LYS A 1047 3.99 -50.88 39.95
N ASP A 1048 2.88 -50.17 39.73
CA ASP A 1048 2.16 -49.21 40.58
C ASP A 1048 2.73 -47.78 40.65
N ASN A 1049 2.04 -46.80 40.05
CA ASN A 1049 0.82 -46.09 40.46
C ASN A 1049 1.10 -44.90 41.40
N GLU A 1050 0.43 -43.80 41.05
CA GLU A 1050 -0.02 -42.71 41.92
C GLU A 1050 0.82 -41.43 42.10
N THR A 1051 0.17 -40.36 41.63
CA THR A 1051 -0.04 -39.07 42.29
C THR A 1051 1.11 -38.07 42.41
N ILE A 1052 0.95 -37.02 41.60
CA ILE A 1052 1.35 -35.64 41.86
C ILE A 1052 0.66 -35.16 43.17
N PRO A 1053 1.36 -34.35 43.98
CA PRO A 1053 0.73 -33.11 44.39
C PRO A 1053 1.63 -31.89 44.17
N HIS A 1054 0.96 -30.82 43.76
CA HIS A 1054 1.39 -29.42 43.84
C HIS A 1054 1.91 -29.07 45.24
N VAL A 1055 2.80 -28.09 45.34
CA VAL A 1055 2.56 -26.77 45.97
C VAL A 1055 3.88 -25.97 46.07
N GLN A 1056 3.77 -24.73 45.58
CA GLN A 1056 4.32 -23.44 46.02
C GLN A 1056 5.71 -23.30 46.67
N ASP A 1057 6.42 -22.31 46.11
CA ASP A 1057 7.21 -21.24 46.74
C ASP A 1057 7.55 -21.36 48.24
N ASP A 1058 8.85 -21.30 48.55
CA ASP A 1058 9.40 -20.39 49.57
C ASP A 1058 10.93 -20.26 49.43
N THR A 1059 11.39 -19.02 49.31
CA THR A 1059 12.77 -18.49 49.53
C THR A 1059 13.33 -18.87 50.93
N PRO A 1060 14.64 -18.75 51.30
CA PRO A 1060 15.57 -17.66 50.93
C PRO A 1060 17.10 -18.00 50.89
N ALA A 1061 17.87 -16.92 50.75
CA ALA A 1061 19.31 -16.73 50.61
C ALA A 1061 20.26 -17.41 51.60
N THR A 1062 21.51 -17.63 51.14
CA THR A 1062 22.73 -17.53 51.95
C THR A 1062 23.92 -17.06 51.09
N THR A 1063 24.80 -16.32 51.75
CA THR A 1063 25.82 -15.36 51.31
C THR A 1063 27.26 -15.91 51.27
N GLU A 1064 28.15 -15.07 50.71
CA GLU A 1064 29.61 -14.90 50.98
C GLU A 1064 30.60 -15.92 50.36
N GLU A 1065 31.47 -15.47 49.43
CA GLU A 1065 32.87 -14.98 49.64
C GLU A 1065 33.84 -16.17 49.90
N GLU A 1066 35.04 -16.35 49.35
CA GLU A 1066 36.07 -15.43 48.86
C GLU A 1066 37.26 -16.26 48.28
N ILE A 1067 38.25 -15.57 47.66
CA ILE A 1067 39.68 -15.94 47.50
C ILE A 1067 40.16 -16.72 46.25
N LEU A 1068 40.50 -15.93 45.21
CA LEU A 1068 41.84 -15.74 44.61
C LEU A 1068 42.99 -16.69 45.02
N ASN A 1069 43.65 -17.33 44.05
CA ASN A 1069 44.98 -16.90 43.56
C ASN A 1069 45.67 -17.95 42.68
N GLU A 1070 46.59 -17.41 41.88
CA GLU A 1070 47.77 -18.01 41.23
C GLU A 1070 47.68 -18.38 39.75
N VAL A 1071 48.63 -18.00 38.89
CA VAL A 1071 49.68 -16.96 38.84
C VAL A 1071 50.37 -17.22 37.48
N ASN A 1072 50.65 -16.14 36.73
CA ASN A 1072 51.78 -15.98 35.79
C ASN A 1072 51.92 -16.94 34.57
N SER A 1073 52.49 -16.54 33.43
CA SER A 1073 53.17 -15.30 33.01
C SER A 1073 53.45 -15.34 31.50
N ASP A 1074 53.91 -14.17 31.02
CA ASP A 1074 54.78 -13.89 29.87
C ASP A 1074 54.09 -13.69 28.51
N GLU A 1075 53.91 -12.46 28.00
CA GLU A 1075 54.94 -11.46 27.57
C GLU A 1075 55.97 -12.08 26.60
N GLN A 1076 56.37 -11.49 25.48
CA GLN A 1076 56.15 -10.21 24.80
C GLN A 1076 56.85 -10.36 23.42
N THR A 1077 56.84 -9.26 22.64
CA THR A 1077 57.72 -8.96 21.48
C THR A 1077 57.33 -9.54 20.11
N SER A 1078 57.42 -8.82 18.99
CA SER A 1078 57.56 -7.39 18.67
C SER A 1078 57.59 -7.25 17.14
N SER A 1079 57.06 -6.12 16.64
CA SER A 1079 57.56 -5.33 15.47
C SER A 1079 57.61 -6.01 14.08
N GLU A 1080 57.42 -5.37 12.92
CA GLU A 1080 57.49 -3.98 12.48
C GLU A 1080 56.96 -3.90 11.01
N SER A 1081 56.55 -2.70 10.58
CA SER A 1081 56.52 -2.14 9.20
C SER A 1081 55.73 -2.83 8.06
N GLN A 1082 54.65 -2.20 7.58
CA GLN A 1082 54.64 -1.21 6.47
C GLN A 1082 53.31 -0.46 6.42
#